data_AF-A0A1V9G137-F1
#
_entry.id   AF-A0A1V9G137-F1
#
_cell.length_a   1.000
_cell.length_b   1.000
_cell.length_c   1.000
_cell.angle_alpha   90.00
_cell.angle_beta   90.00
_cell.angle_gamma   90.00
#
_symmetry.space_group_name_H-M   'P 1'
#
loop_
_entity.id
_entity.type
_entity.pdbx_description
1 polymer ?
#
loop_
_entity_poly.entity_id
_entity_poly.type
_entity_poly.pdbx_seq_one_letter_code
_entity_poly.pdbx_strand_id
1 'polypeptide(L)'
;MHIARLCANLSAKKIISGVVCSFVSTALVAQEKQPEPDTVRKVNVLQEIVISASRLSEKQLTAPVSISKLSNSQIQQTAAPGFFDAIGSMKGVHMIVPGMGFKIINTRGFSNTTNVRFVQMIDNIDNQSPHIGAPIANALSPGDLDIDHVEVIQGVASALYGMNATNGLASFTTKDPFTTQGFSIQQQVAVNHVSDPNDVAPRVYNQTDLRWAKVVGKKWAFKINAGYNRGYDWIADNHDDLNPSANQTVGLTGADNPAYDAVNGYGNESSNRKTLTLGGKNYVVSRTGYYERDVADYRLQNVKGDVSLYYRPNENSQISYTYRTAFLNNTYQRSNRFRLQDYLLQQHIVQFKNALLQARAYITSENTGHSYNLRSMAENMDVSFKDNNKWFADYTTAFNSAASSHDVATAHHMARDAADYGRLQPRTPEFKDKLKQLQEINNWDIGAALKVKAHLVHTEAAFDLGKLLHTNYNLQIGADFRDYIIVPDGNYFINPTDSGHNLNYTSYGFFIHASKRLLHDKLQLSAVLRGTGYEYFNLKWNPRLTAVYELTRNDFVRFSYQNGYRFPSIFEGFSNINSGGVKRVGGLKVMSHGVFESSWLKSSIDAFTTAVNKDVNSSGLSQAAAIEKEKGILQRNTYTYLKPEQMHSFEVGYRSIFSSRFSVDVDFYYNFYSNFIAQIEASIPNTSDNAQIPAYLYDKNKQGRYRLWTNSKTIVHNYGAEIELLYLINNKYSLSGNASYQTLKRTNTNDGLEDGFNTPGWMVNAGVRGTNVYKNLGFNVAAKYQSKFYYQSFLVNGNVPAIFNADAMVQYTFTRPGLNIKLGATNFLNHSYYSILGGPQIGGFYYTTVTYSL
;
A
#
# COMPACT_ATOMS: atom_id res chain seq x y z
N MET A 1 12.09 -15.02 -61.26
CA MET A 1 10.94 -14.46 -62.00
C MET A 1 9.72 -15.25 -61.55
N HIS A 2 8.62 -14.58 -61.16
CA HIS A 2 7.38 -15.14 -60.56
C HIS A 2 7.27 -15.34 -59.03
N ILE A 3 7.92 -14.50 -58.20
CA ILE A 3 7.40 -14.13 -56.86
C ILE A 3 7.75 -12.65 -56.60
N ALA A 4 7.29 -11.77 -57.50
CA ALA A 4 7.51 -10.33 -57.40
C ALA A 4 6.26 -9.62 -57.94
N ARG A 5 5.14 -9.77 -57.24
CA ARG A 5 3.90 -8.97 -57.38
C ARG A 5 2.85 -9.47 -56.37
N LEU A 6 3.06 -9.14 -55.09
CA LEU A 6 2.00 -9.11 -54.06
C LEU A 6 2.54 -8.41 -52.80
N CYS A 7 3.01 -7.18 -52.98
CA CYS A 7 3.25 -6.24 -51.90
C CYS A 7 2.46 -4.96 -52.20
N ALA A 8 1.19 -4.96 -51.82
CA ALA A 8 0.43 -3.74 -51.58
C ALA A 8 -0.57 -4.03 -50.46
N ASN A 9 -0.53 -3.21 -49.41
CA ASN A 9 -1.36 -3.19 -48.19
C ASN A 9 -0.95 -4.14 -47.07
N LEU A 10 -0.26 -3.60 -46.04
CA LEU A 10 -0.69 -3.63 -44.62
C LEU A 10 0.41 -3.13 -43.66
N SER A 11 0.18 -1.91 -43.17
CA SER A 11 0.36 -1.37 -41.80
C SER A 11 1.50 -1.85 -40.88
N ALA A 12 2.20 -0.84 -40.34
CA ALA A 12 3.26 -0.90 -39.35
C ALA A 12 2.91 -1.70 -38.08
N LYS A 13 3.43 -2.92 -37.95
CA LYS A 13 3.43 -3.67 -36.67
C LYS A 13 4.58 -4.66 -36.45
N LYS A 14 5.66 -4.63 -37.23
CA LYS A 14 6.81 -5.55 -37.08
C LYS A 14 8.18 -4.89 -37.28
N ILE A 15 8.53 -3.91 -36.43
CA ILE A 15 9.91 -3.38 -36.35
C ILE A 15 10.65 -3.90 -35.10
N ILE A 16 9.97 -4.47 -34.11
CA ILE A 16 10.60 -4.82 -32.82
C ILE A 16 11.24 -6.23 -32.80
N SER A 17 10.84 -7.15 -33.69
CA SER A 17 11.40 -8.52 -33.71
C SER A 17 12.66 -8.70 -34.56
N GLY A 18 13.06 -7.72 -35.39
CA GLY A 18 14.24 -7.81 -36.27
C GLY A 18 15.54 -7.25 -35.67
N VAL A 19 15.45 -6.40 -34.64
CA VAL A 19 16.61 -5.70 -34.06
C VAL A 19 17.30 -6.52 -32.97
N VAL A 20 16.58 -7.43 -32.30
CA VAL A 20 17.12 -8.27 -31.21
C VAL A 20 18.06 -9.38 -31.72
N CYS A 21 17.91 -9.83 -32.97
CA CYS A 21 18.71 -10.94 -33.52
C CYS A 21 20.03 -10.50 -34.17
N SER A 22 20.18 -9.20 -34.51
CA SER A 22 21.35 -8.70 -35.27
C SER A 22 22.45 -8.08 -34.40
N PHE A 23 22.19 -7.86 -33.10
CA PHE A 23 23.20 -7.32 -32.15
C PHE A 23 23.87 -8.39 -31.28
N VAL A 24 23.41 -9.64 -31.34
CA VAL A 24 23.99 -10.76 -30.57
C VAL A 24 25.25 -11.33 -31.24
N SER A 25 25.49 -11.03 -32.52
CA SER A 25 26.58 -11.62 -33.31
C SER A 25 27.90 -10.84 -33.35
N THR A 26 28.00 -9.64 -32.76
CA THR A 26 29.24 -8.81 -32.83
C THR A 26 29.91 -8.50 -31.48
N ALA A 27 29.42 -9.03 -30.35
CA ALA A 27 30.03 -8.82 -29.02
C ALA A 27 31.01 -9.92 -28.59
N LEU A 28 31.49 -10.77 -29.51
CA LEU A 28 32.27 -11.97 -29.20
C LEU A 28 33.79 -11.76 -29.26
N VAL A 29 34.33 -10.60 -28.89
CA VAL A 29 35.77 -10.51 -28.59
C VAL A 29 36.06 -9.38 -27.59
N ALA A 30 35.98 -9.68 -26.29
CA ALA A 30 36.68 -8.93 -25.25
C ALA A 30 37.04 -9.92 -24.14
N GLN A 31 38.30 -10.34 -24.13
CA GLN A 31 38.84 -11.27 -23.13
C GLN A 31 39.18 -10.45 -21.88
N GLU A 32 38.19 -10.20 -21.01
CA GLU A 32 38.42 -9.54 -19.73
C GLU A 32 38.75 -10.57 -18.64
N LYS A 33 39.74 -10.22 -17.80
CA LYS A 33 40.37 -11.09 -16.81
C LYS A 33 39.35 -11.52 -15.75
N GLN A 34 39.23 -12.82 -15.50
CA GLN A 34 38.24 -13.39 -14.59
C GLN A 34 38.37 -12.83 -13.17
N PRO A 35 37.27 -12.43 -12.51
CA PRO A 35 37.21 -12.49 -11.06
C PRO A 35 37.20 -13.98 -10.67
N GLU A 36 38.12 -14.39 -9.80
CA GLU A 36 38.04 -15.71 -9.18
C GLU A 36 36.68 -15.88 -8.47
N PRO A 37 36.10 -17.10 -8.46
CA PRO A 37 34.93 -17.36 -7.64
C PRO A 37 35.31 -17.08 -6.17
N ASP A 38 34.71 -16.04 -5.59
CA ASP A 38 34.95 -15.64 -4.21
C ASP A 38 34.58 -16.80 -3.26
N THR A 39 35.59 -17.57 -2.87
CA THR A 39 35.51 -18.67 -1.90
C THR A 39 35.52 -18.18 -0.45
N VAL A 40 35.49 -16.86 -0.20
CA VAL A 40 35.73 -16.25 1.11
C VAL A 40 34.49 -15.53 1.66
N ARG A 41 33.29 -16.10 1.48
CA ARG A 41 32.13 -15.68 2.28
C ARG A 41 32.19 -16.28 3.68
N LYS A 42 33.07 -15.73 4.53
CA LYS A 42 32.92 -15.81 5.99
C LYS A 42 31.69 -15.00 6.41
N VAL A 43 31.10 -15.42 7.52
CA VAL A 43 29.81 -14.96 8.07
C VAL A 43 29.83 -13.47 8.40
N ASN A 44 29.48 -12.65 7.42
CA ASN A 44 29.40 -11.19 7.55
C ASN A 44 27.96 -10.67 7.58
N VAL A 45 26.93 -11.52 7.61
CA VAL A 45 25.51 -11.10 7.53
C VAL A 45 25.12 -10.06 8.58
N LEU A 46 25.75 -10.06 9.77
CA LEU A 46 25.57 -9.03 10.80
C LEU A 46 26.73 -8.03 10.92
N GLN A 47 27.83 -8.27 10.20
CA GLN A 47 28.89 -7.27 10.00
C GLN A 47 28.59 -6.36 8.79
N GLU A 48 27.45 -6.58 8.12
CA GLU A 48 26.99 -5.74 7.02
C GLU A 48 26.83 -4.29 7.49
N ILE A 49 27.22 -3.38 6.60
CA ILE A 49 27.05 -1.95 6.84
C ILE A 49 25.60 -1.57 6.54
N VAL A 50 25.00 -0.82 7.45
CA VAL A 50 23.73 -0.13 7.29
C VAL A 50 23.93 1.37 7.36
N ILE A 51 23.11 2.13 6.63
CA ILE A 51 23.16 3.60 6.65
C ILE A 51 21.88 4.18 7.25
N SER A 52 20.74 3.52 7.01
CA SER A 52 19.44 4.12 7.26
C SER A 52 19.15 4.33 8.74
N ALA A 53 19.70 3.50 9.64
CA ALA A 53 19.48 3.58 11.08
C ALA A 53 19.83 4.94 11.71
N SER A 54 20.87 5.60 11.18
CA SER A 54 21.44 6.85 11.72
C SER A 54 21.81 7.90 10.65
N ARG A 55 21.52 7.66 9.37
CA ARG A 55 22.07 8.41 8.21
C ARG A 55 23.61 8.41 8.15
N LEU A 56 24.25 7.51 8.90
CA LEU A 56 25.68 7.28 8.97
C LEU A 56 25.97 5.82 8.66
N SER A 57 27.08 5.56 7.98
CA SER A 57 27.56 4.21 7.71
C SER A 57 28.00 3.53 9.02
N GLU A 58 27.25 2.56 9.49
CA GLU A 58 27.54 1.79 10.71
C GLU A 58 27.31 0.30 10.49
N LYS A 59 27.86 -0.55 11.37
CA LYS A 59 27.58 -2.00 11.28
C LYS A 59 26.16 -2.26 11.76
N GLN A 60 25.46 -3.19 11.11
CA GLN A 60 24.15 -3.65 11.56
C GLN A 60 24.22 -4.08 13.03
N LEU A 61 25.27 -4.79 13.45
CA LEU A 61 25.47 -5.20 14.85
C LEU A 61 25.42 -4.06 15.88
N THR A 62 25.84 -2.85 15.49
CA THR A 62 25.90 -1.67 16.37
C THR A 62 24.77 -0.67 16.11
N ALA A 63 23.85 -0.97 15.20
CA ALA A 63 22.76 -0.06 14.84
C ALA A 63 21.81 0.12 16.04
N PRO A 64 21.45 1.37 16.42
CA PRO A 64 20.75 1.65 17.66
C PRO A 64 19.25 1.33 17.68
N VAL A 65 18.69 0.94 16.53
CA VAL A 65 17.25 0.67 16.34
C VAL A 65 17.03 -0.65 15.64
N SER A 66 15.81 -1.14 15.68
CA SER A 66 15.37 -2.34 14.96
C SER A 66 15.52 -2.15 13.45
N ILE A 67 16.52 -2.81 12.87
CA ILE A 67 16.83 -2.74 11.45
C ILE A 67 17.15 -4.14 10.91
N SER A 68 16.55 -4.44 9.76
CA SER A 68 16.81 -5.65 8.98
C SER A 68 17.33 -5.25 7.60
N LYS A 69 18.26 -6.03 7.07
CA LYS A 69 18.89 -5.81 5.77
C LYS A 69 18.72 -7.02 4.87
N LEU A 70 18.46 -6.75 3.59
CA LEU A 70 18.40 -7.73 2.53
C LEU A 70 19.42 -7.36 1.45
N SER A 71 20.54 -8.07 1.41
CA SER A 71 21.63 -7.84 0.44
C SER A 71 21.30 -8.39 -0.94
N ASN A 72 21.98 -7.88 -1.99
CA ASN A 72 21.87 -8.39 -3.37
C ASN A 72 22.02 -9.92 -3.44
N SER A 73 22.92 -10.47 -2.63
CA SER A 73 23.15 -11.91 -2.62
C SER A 73 22.00 -12.72 -2.01
N GLN A 74 21.33 -12.19 -0.99
CA GLN A 74 20.13 -12.81 -0.43
C GLN A 74 18.95 -12.69 -1.40
N ILE A 75 18.83 -11.55 -2.11
CA ILE A 75 17.82 -11.32 -3.16
C ILE A 75 17.96 -12.35 -4.29
N GLN A 76 19.20 -12.63 -4.73
CA GLN A 76 19.40 -13.61 -5.81
C GLN A 76 19.08 -15.05 -5.39
N GLN A 77 19.24 -15.38 -4.10
CA GLN A 77 19.11 -16.75 -3.56
C GLN A 77 17.78 -17.01 -2.84
N THR A 78 16.82 -16.09 -2.95
CA THR A 78 15.48 -16.24 -2.37
C THR A 78 14.52 -16.87 -3.38
N ALA A 79 13.53 -17.61 -2.86
CA ALA A 79 12.40 -18.11 -3.64
C ALA A 79 11.42 -17.01 -4.08
N ALA A 80 11.56 -15.79 -3.58
CA ALA A 80 10.74 -14.68 -4.04
C ALA A 80 11.03 -14.31 -5.52
N PRO A 81 10.02 -13.89 -6.30
CA PRO A 81 10.19 -13.56 -7.71
C PRO A 81 11.15 -12.40 -7.97
N GLY A 82 11.18 -11.42 -7.05
CA GLY A 82 12.13 -10.30 -7.07
C GLY A 82 12.38 -9.73 -5.67
N PHE A 83 13.16 -8.66 -5.59
CA PHE A 83 13.59 -8.09 -4.32
C PHE A 83 12.43 -7.58 -3.47
N PHE A 84 11.40 -6.99 -4.11
CA PHE A 84 10.27 -6.39 -3.40
C PHE A 84 9.45 -7.46 -2.68
N ASP A 85 9.30 -8.64 -3.29
CA ASP A 85 8.62 -9.79 -2.68
C ASP A 85 9.43 -10.41 -1.54
N ALA A 86 10.75 -10.40 -1.65
CA ALA A 86 11.65 -10.94 -0.64
C ALA A 86 11.55 -10.19 0.69
N ILE A 87 11.18 -8.90 0.66
CA ILE A 87 10.96 -8.07 1.86
C ILE A 87 9.90 -8.69 2.79
N GLY A 88 8.87 -9.34 2.24
CA GLY A 88 7.80 -9.97 3.02
C GLY A 88 8.24 -11.15 3.89
N SER A 89 9.51 -11.57 3.80
CA SER A 89 10.09 -12.65 4.62
C SER A 89 11.01 -12.11 5.73
N MET A 90 11.20 -10.79 5.80
CA MET A 90 12.03 -10.14 6.82
C MET A 90 11.31 -10.12 8.17
N LYS A 91 12.08 -10.14 9.26
CA LYS A 91 11.56 -10.02 10.62
C LYS A 91 10.68 -8.77 10.76
N GLY A 92 9.53 -8.91 11.43
CA GLY A 92 8.62 -7.80 11.78
C GLY A 92 7.87 -7.16 10.61
N VAL A 93 8.06 -7.66 9.38
CA VAL A 93 7.38 -7.16 8.18
C VAL A 93 6.08 -7.91 7.92
N HIS A 94 4.98 -7.15 7.82
CA HIS A 94 3.69 -7.61 7.33
C HIS A 94 3.49 -7.09 5.90
N MET A 95 3.28 -7.99 4.95
CA MET A 95 3.03 -7.65 3.54
C MET A 95 1.55 -7.77 3.20
N ILE A 96 0.95 -6.65 2.79
CA ILE A 96 -0.43 -6.61 2.31
C ILE A 96 -0.43 -6.70 0.79
N VAL A 97 -1.33 -7.52 0.23
CA VAL A 97 -1.39 -7.76 -1.23
C VAL A 97 -2.81 -7.47 -1.76
N PRO A 98 -3.15 -6.19 -2.00
CA PRO A 98 -4.35 -5.81 -2.77
C PRO A 98 -4.32 -6.23 -4.25
N GLY A 99 -3.13 -6.49 -4.78
CA GLY A 99 -2.88 -7.00 -6.14
C GLY A 99 -1.39 -7.33 -6.33
N MET A 100 -1.07 -8.07 -7.39
CA MET A 100 0.30 -8.42 -7.80
C MET A 100 1.13 -7.16 -8.06
N GLY A 101 0.56 -6.19 -8.76
CA GLY A 101 1.23 -4.93 -9.12
C GLY A 101 1.26 -3.91 -7.99
N PHE A 102 0.67 -4.19 -6.82
CA PHE A 102 0.55 -3.26 -5.71
C PHE A 102 0.65 -4.00 -4.37
N LYS A 103 1.88 -4.21 -3.90
CA LYS A 103 2.17 -4.84 -2.61
C LYS A 103 2.65 -3.77 -1.62
N ILE A 104 2.21 -3.87 -0.37
CA ILE A 104 2.40 -2.82 0.63
C ILE A 104 3.19 -3.38 1.80
N ILE A 105 4.23 -2.66 2.18
CA ILE A 105 5.08 -2.97 3.32
C ILE A 105 4.47 -2.29 4.54
N ASN A 106 4.36 -3.03 5.64
CA ASN A 106 4.00 -2.50 6.93
C ASN A 106 4.80 -3.20 8.04
N THR A 107 4.97 -2.51 9.16
CA THR A 107 5.69 -2.98 10.34
C THR A 107 4.93 -2.51 11.58
N ARG A 108 4.94 -3.33 12.64
CA ARG A 108 4.43 -2.96 13.98
C ARG A 108 2.97 -2.47 14.07
N GLY A 109 2.08 -2.90 13.18
CA GLY A 109 0.63 -2.70 13.34
C GLY A 109 0.01 -1.62 12.46
N PHE A 110 -1.27 -1.31 12.69
CA PHE A 110 -2.05 -0.30 11.95
C PHE A 110 -1.91 -0.43 10.42
N SER A 111 -2.09 -1.65 9.94
CA SER A 111 -1.93 -2.01 8.53
C SER A 111 -3.07 -1.44 7.68
N ASN A 112 -2.75 -0.75 6.59
CA ASN A 112 -3.75 -0.21 5.68
C ASN A 112 -3.33 -0.42 4.22
N THR A 113 -4.30 -0.61 3.33
CA THR A 113 -4.11 -0.70 1.88
C THR A 113 -3.61 0.60 1.26
N THR A 114 -3.63 1.70 2.01
CA THR A 114 -2.84 2.91 1.74
C THR A 114 -2.02 3.24 2.98
N ASN A 115 -0.76 2.77 3.04
CA ASN A 115 0.07 2.95 4.23
C ASN A 115 0.77 4.32 4.24
N VAL A 116 0.09 5.34 4.76
CA VAL A 116 0.64 6.69 4.99
C VAL A 116 1.58 6.78 6.19
N ARG A 117 1.79 5.67 6.92
CA ARG A 117 2.67 5.58 8.11
C ARG A 117 4.02 4.93 7.82
N PHE A 118 4.23 4.44 6.59
CA PHE A 118 5.46 3.77 6.20
C PHE A 118 6.05 4.45 4.97
N VAL A 119 7.32 4.83 5.05
CA VAL A 119 8.01 5.52 3.96
C VAL A 119 8.81 4.53 3.12
N GLN A 120 8.82 4.70 1.80
CA GLN A 120 9.72 3.98 0.91
C GLN A 120 10.64 4.98 0.22
N MET A 121 11.93 4.70 0.20
CA MET A 121 12.92 5.55 -0.43
C MET A 121 13.76 4.77 -1.43
N ILE A 122 14.15 5.41 -2.52
CA ILE A 122 15.11 4.87 -3.49
C ILE A 122 16.26 5.85 -3.60
N ASP A 123 17.46 5.43 -3.22
CA ASP A 123 18.64 6.31 -3.10
C ASP A 123 18.33 7.59 -2.29
N ASN A 124 17.53 7.41 -1.23
CA ASN A 124 17.00 8.44 -0.35
C ASN A 124 16.09 9.49 -1.04
N ILE A 125 15.43 9.12 -2.14
CA ILE A 125 14.36 9.87 -2.79
C ILE A 125 13.03 9.19 -2.45
N ASP A 126 12.03 9.97 -2.04
CA ASP A 126 10.73 9.45 -1.63
C ASP A 126 9.99 8.77 -2.81
N ASN A 127 9.55 7.54 -2.61
CA ASN A 127 8.84 6.71 -3.58
C ASN A 127 7.32 6.78 -3.37
N GLN A 128 6.76 7.99 -3.32
CA GLN A 128 5.33 8.21 -3.13
C GLN A 128 4.66 8.80 -4.38
N SER A 129 3.36 8.52 -4.51
CA SER A 129 2.47 9.26 -5.38
C SER A 129 2.00 10.53 -4.65
N PRO A 130 2.16 11.73 -5.22
CA PRO A 130 1.74 12.99 -4.59
C PRO A 130 0.30 12.99 -4.07
N HIS A 131 -0.71 12.59 -4.86
CA HIS A 131 -2.11 12.59 -4.43
C HIS A 131 -2.48 11.48 -3.47
N ILE A 132 -1.85 10.31 -3.61
CA ILE A 132 -2.07 9.19 -2.70
C ILE A 132 -1.49 9.55 -1.33
N GLY A 133 -0.33 10.22 -1.30
CA GLY A 133 0.41 10.58 -0.09
C GLY A 133 1.05 9.37 0.61
N ALA A 134 1.23 8.27 -0.13
CA ALA A 134 1.81 7.02 0.36
C ALA A 134 2.65 6.35 -0.74
N PRO A 135 3.49 5.36 -0.38
CA PRO A 135 4.30 4.65 -1.36
C PRO A 135 3.49 3.95 -2.46
N ILE A 136 4.00 3.98 -3.69
CA ILE A 136 3.37 3.37 -4.87
C ILE A 136 3.90 1.95 -5.17
N ALA A 137 4.16 1.17 -4.11
CA ALA A 137 4.73 -0.17 -4.19
C ALA A 137 6.01 -0.22 -5.07
N ASN A 138 6.13 -1.24 -5.93
CA ASN A 138 7.29 -1.48 -6.78
C ASN A 138 7.26 -0.72 -8.12
N ALA A 139 6.34 0.22 -8.31
CA ALA A 139 6.12 0.86 -9.61
C ALA A 139 7.30 1.74 -10.07
N LEU A 140 7.76 2.66 -9.21
CA LEU A 140 8.95 3.49 -9.45
C LEU A 140 10.25 2.88 -8.89
N SER A 141 10.16 1.76 -8.17
CA SER A 141 11.31 1.07 -7.58
C SER A 141 12.28 0.51 -8.63
N PRO A 142 13.57 0.36 -8.29
CA PRO A 142 14.57 -0.19 -9.22
C PRO A 142 14.22 -1.62 -9.67
N GLY A 143 14.86 -2.10 -10.74
CA GLY A 143 14.79 -3.51 -11.14
C GLY A 143 15.71 -4.39 -10.29
N ASP A 144 15.47 -5.70 -10.29
CA ASP A 144 16.30 -6.68 -9.56
C ASP A 144 17.78 -6.67 -9.97
N LEU A 145 18.06 -6.22 -11.19
CA LEU A 145 19.42 -6.09 -11.71
C LEU A 145 20.21 -4.95 -11.08
N ASP A 146 19.55 -3.88 -10.62
CA ASP A 146 20.21 -2.66 -10.14
C ASP A 146 20.16 -2.46 -8.62
N ILE A 147 19.36 -3.25 -7.91
CA ILE A 147 19.33 -3.19 -6.44
C ILE A 147 20.63 -3.72 -5.85
N ASP A 148 21.26 -2.94 -4.97
CA ASP A 148 22.43 -3.36 -4.18
C ASP A 148 21.98 -3.98 -2.85
N HIS A 149 21.09 -3.30 -2.13
CA HIS A 149 20.48 -3.83 -0.91
C HIS A 149 19.21 -3.08 -0.54
N VAL A 150 18.41 -3.70 0.32
CA VAL A 150 17.27 -3.08 1.00
C VAL A 150 17.52 -3.05 2.50
N GLU A 151 17.22 -1.92 3.14
CA GLU A 151 17.18 -1.78 4.59
C GLU A 151 15.76 -1.45 5.02
N VAL A 152 15.23 -2.16 6.04
CA VAL A 152 13.94 -1.87 6.65
C VAL A 152 14.17 -1.47 8.10
N ILE A 153 13.87 -0.20 8.42
CA ILE A 153 13.80 0.29 9.79
C ILE A 153 12.37 0.11 10.27
N GLN A 154 12.22 -0.52 11.41
CA GLN A 154 10.93 -0.77 12.02
C GLN A 154 10.66 0.25 13.12
N GLY A 155 9.42 0.74 13.18
CA GLY A 155 9.00 1.75 14.14
C GLY A 155 9.33 3.18 13.73
N VAL A 156 9.41 4.06 14.73
CA VAL A 156 9.55 5.50 14.48
C VAL A 156 10.90 5.79 13.85
N ALA A 157 10.90 6.52 12.74
CA ALA A 157 12.10 7.04 12.10
C ALA A 157 11.96 8.52 11.69
N SER A 158 10.86 9.16 12.06
CA SER A 158 10.53 10.54 11.67
C SER A 158 11.54 11.59 12.16
N ALA A 159 12.27 11.33 13.24
CA ALA A 159 13.30 12.24 13.74
C ALA A 159 14.44 12.47 12.71
N LEU A 160 14.77 11.46 11.90
CA LEU A 160 15.80 11.55 10.86
C LEU A 160 15.23 11.74 9.46
N TYR A 161 14.05 11.18 9.18
CA TYR A 161 13.49 11.14 7.82
C TYR A 161 12.28 12.03 7.60
N GLY A 162 11.81 12.72 8.64
CA GLY A 162 10.69 13.63 8.55
C GLY A 162 9.34 12.92 8.53
N MET A 163 8.40 13.49 7.79
CA MET A 163 6.98 13.12 7.84
C MET A 163 6.75 11.62 7.58
N ASN A 164 5.70 11.07 8.18
CA ASN A 164 5.07 9.78 7.81
C ASN A 164 5.91 8.52 8.06
N ALA A 165 7.13 8.62 8.60
CA ALA A 165 7.93 7.45 9.01
C ALA A 165 7.62 7.03 10.46
N THR A 166 6.34 6.73 10.75
CA THR A 166 5.89 6.35 12.10
C THR A 166 5.85 4.83 12.31
N ASN A 167 5.45 4.06 11.30
CA ASN A 167 5.52 2.60 11.36
C ASN A 167 6.89 2.08 10.94
N GLY A 168 7.62 2.82 10.11
CA GLY A 168 8.94 2.43 9.62
C GLY A 168 9.32 3.13 8.33
N LEU A 169 10.45 2.71 7.78
CA LEU A 169 10.81 3.01 6.39
C LEU A 169 11.57 1.85 5.75
N ALA A 170 11.42 1.72 4.43
CA ALA A 170 12.25 0.88 3.59
C ALA A 170 13.14 1.76 2.71
N SER A 171 14.45 1.55 2.77
CA SER A 171 15.43 2.22 1.92
C SER A 171 15.97 1.24 0.89
N PHE A 172 15.77 1.56 -0.38
CA PHE A 172 16.25 0.82 -1.54
C PHE A 172 17.50 1.51 -2.08
N THR A 173 18.65 0.85 -1.97
CA THR A 173 19.93 1.40 -2.45
C THR A 173 20.30 0.73 -3.76
N THR A 174 20.59 1.54 -4.79
CA THR A 174 20.98 1.05 -6.10
C THR A 174 22.51 0.93 -6.25
N LYS A 175 22.96 0.10 -7.20
CA LYS A 175 24.38 -0.11 -7.49
C LYS A 175 25.04 1.17 -8.00
N ASP A 176 26.23 1.48 -7.47
CA ASP A 176 27.06 2.60 -7.94
C ASP A 176 27.72 2.24 -9.30
N PRO A 177 27.52 3.04 -10.36
CA PRO A 177 28.10 2.75 -11.68
C PRO A 177 29.63 2.82 -11.71
N PHE A 178 30.27 3.49 -10.75
CA PHE A 178 31.74 3.53 -10.67
C PHE A 178 32.34 2.26 -10.09
N THR A 179 31.59 1.49 -9.31
CA THR A 179 32.03 0.21 -8.75
C THR A 179 31.42 -0.98 -9.47
N THR A 180 30.26 -0.81 -10.10
CA THR A 180 29.50 -1.87 -10.75
C THR A 180 29.11 -1.47 -12.18
N GLN A 181 30.06 -1.65 -13.11
CA GLN A 181 29.85 -1.43 -14.54
C GLN A 181 29.23 -2.66 -15.22
N GLY A 182 29.01 -2.57 -16.52
CA GLY A 182 28.59 -3.70 -17.36
C GLY A 182 27.14 -3.63 -17.79
N PHE A 183 26.78 -4.55 -18.67
CA PHE A 183 25.44 -4.75 -19.17
C PHE A 183 24.84 -5.99 -18.52
N SER A 184 23.56 -5.95 -18.19
CA SER A 184 22.83 -7.12 -17.72
C SER A 184 21.41 -7.10 -18.26
N ILE A 185 20.90 -8.29 -18.56
CA ILE A 185 19.51 -8.49 -18.97
C ILE A 185 18.94 -9.67 -18.18
N GLN A 186 17.67 -9.55 -17.81
CA GLN A 186 16.94 -10.58 -17.11
C GLN A 186 15.59 -10.77 -17.80
N GLN A 187 15.21 -12.02 -18.00
CA GLN A 187 13.89 -12.42 -18.45
C GLN A 187 13.28 -13.35 -17.42
N GLN A 188 12.11 -12.98 -16.90
CA GLN A 188 11.26 -13.83 -16.08
C GLN A 188 9.99 -14.18 -16.85
N VAL A 189 9.65 -15.47 -16.86
CA VAL A 189 8.39 -15.99 -17.38
C VAL A 189 7.73 -16.78 -16.27
N ALA A 190 6.44 -16.56 -16.04
CA ALA A 190 5.71 -17.18 -14.96
C ALA A 190 4.26 -17.52 -15.34
N VAL A 191 3.63 -18.35 -14.51
CA VAL A 191 2.22 -18.68 -14.59
C VAL A 191 1.57 -18.52 -13.22
N ASN A 192 0.40 -17.87 -13.20
CA ASN A 192 -0.53 -17.81 -12.07
C ASN A 192 -1.92 -18.35 -12.48
N HIS A 193 -2.86 -18.37 -11.53
CA HIS A 193 -4.20 -18.97 -11.72
C HIS A 193 -4.15 -20.47 -12.08
N VAL A 194 -3.17 -21.20 -11.56
CA VAL A 194 -3.17 -22.66 -11.64
C VAL A 194 -4.26 -23.16 -10.68
N SER A 195 -5.22 -23.95 -11.17
CA SER A 195 -6.36 -24.44 -10.38
C SER A 195 -7.05 -23.35 -9.57
N ASP A 196 -7.36 -22.22 -10.22
CA ASP A 196 -7.94 -21.05 -9.56
C ASP A 196 -9.36 -21.33 -9.03
N PRO A 197 -9.68 -20.94 -7.78
CA PRO A 197 -11.00 -21.17 -7.19
C PRO A 197 -12.14 -20.36 -7.86
N ASN A 198 -11.82 -19.35 -8.66
CA ASN A 198 -12.79 -18.54 -9.40
C ASN A 198 -12.88 -18.97 -10.88
N ASP A 199 -12.44 -20.19 -11.23
CA ASP A 199 -12.44 -20.75 -12.58
C ASP A 199 -11.70 -19.90 -13.63
N VAL A 200 -10.70 -19.14 -13.19
CA VAL A 200 -9.82 -18.39 -14.08
C VAL A 200 -8.81 -19.33 -14.70
N ALA A 201 -8.79 -19.43 -16.03
CA ALA A 201 -7.78 -20.21 -16.74
C ALA A 201 -6.36 -19.70 -16.44
N PRO A 202 -5.35 -20.57 -16.36
CA PRO A 202 -3.96 -20.19 -16.11
C PRO A 202 -3.50 -19.03 -16.98
N ARG A 203 -2.82 -18.05 -16.36
CA ARG A 203 -2.38 -16.82 -17.02
C ARG A 203 -0.87 -16.72 -17.01
N VAL A 204 -0.32 -16.26 -18.13
CA VAL A 204 1.13 -16.04 -18.27
C VAL A 204 1.48 -14.64 -17.78
N TYR A 205 2.54 -14.55 -17.00
CA TYR A 205 3.22 -13.31 -16.61
C TYR A 205 4.61 -13.27 -17.24
N ASN A 206 5.01 -12.11 -17.75
CA ASN A 206 6.34 -11.87 -18.32
C ASN A 206 6.93 -10.60 -17.72
N GLN A 207 8.22 -10.63 -17.42
CA GLN A 207 8.99 -9.47 -17.01
C GLN A 207 10.37 -9.49 -17.66
N THR A 208 10.78 -8.36 -18.22
CA THR A 208 12.10 -8.14 -18.82
C THR A 208 12.74 -6.95 -18.14
N ASP A 209 13.94 -7.13 -17.60
CA ASP A 209 14.74 -6.06 -16.99
C ASP A 209 16.08 -5.94 -17.70
N LEU A 210 16.56 -4.70 -17.84
CA LEU A 210 17.83 -4.34 -18.45
C LEU A 210 18.54 -3.34 -17.53
N ARG A 211 19.84 -3.53 -17.40
CA ARG A 211 20.76 -2.58 -16.74
C ARG A 211 21.98 -2.36 -17.61
N TRP A 212 22.40 -1.12 -17.78
CA TRP A 212 23.69 -0.77 -18.37
C TRP A 212 24.34 0.36 -17.60
N ALA A 213 25.54 0.11 -17.06
CA ALA A 213 26.34 1.13 -16.39
C ALA A 213 27.76 1.16 -16.97
N LYS A 214 28.29 2.36 -17.17
CA LYS A 214 29.65 2.53 -17.69
C LYS A 214 30.30 3.82 -17.20
N VAL A 215 31.57 3.73 -16.86
CA VAL A 215 32.44 4.87 -16.59
C VAL A 215 33.02 5.37 -17.92
N VAL A 216 32.94 6.67 -18.15
CA VAL A 216 33.47 7.36 -19.34
C VAL A 216 34.61 8.28 -18.89
N GLY A 217 35.84 7.90 -19.24
CA GLY A 217 37.04 8.58 -18.73
C GLY A 217 37.26 8.32 -17.24
N LYS A 218 37.64 9.36 -16.47
CA LYS A 218 37.89 9.24 -15.02
C LYS A 218 36.81 9.89 -14.14
N LYS A 219 35.99 10.77 -14.71
CA LYS A 219 35.09 11.65 -13.95
C LYS A 219 33.62 11.43 -14.25
N TRP A 220 33.28 10.85 -15.39
CA TRP A 220 31.89 10.68 -15.80
C TRP A 220 31.49 9.22 -15.72
N ALA A 221 30.25 8.96 -15.35
CA ALA A 221 29.62 7.66 -15.50
C ALA A 221 28.15 7.83 -15.86
N PHE A 222 27.57 6.87 -16.55
CA PHE A 222 26.13 6.80 -16.77
C PHE A 222 25.58 5.46 -16.31
N LYS A 223 24.28 5.46 -16.00
CA LYS A 223 23.50 4.27 -15.68
C LYS A 223 22.13 4.34 -16.36
N ILE A 224 21.71 3.27 -17.00
CA ILE A 224 20.42 3.11 -17.66
C ILE A 224 19.77 1.85 -17.11
N ASN A 225 18.55 1.98 -16.61
CA ASN A 225 17.72 0.88 -16.15
C ASN A 225 16.37 0.91 -16.89
N ALA A 226 15.90 -0.25 -17.34
CA ALA A 226 14.59 -0.39 -17.96
C ALA A 226 13.95 -1.72 -17.54
N GLY A 227 12.66 -1.69 -17.22
CA GLY A 227 11.87 -2.85 -16.83
C GLY A 227 10.50 -2.79 -17.51
N TYR A 228 10.06 -3.92 -18.08
CA TYR A 228 8.73 -4.10 -18.63
C TYR A 228 8.12 -5.38 -18.11
N ASN A 229 6.97 -5.29 -17.45
CA ASN A 229 6.20 -6.46 -17.07
C ASN A 229 4.75 -6.39 -17.53
N ARG A 230 4.20 -7.56 -17.86
CA ARG A 230 2.82 -7.75 -18.28
C ARG A 230 2.31 -9.10 -17.77
N GLY A 231 1.06 -9.11 -17.33
CA GLY A 231 0.41 -10.32 -16.84
C GLY A 231 -1.06 -10.09 -16.55
N TYR A 232 -1.63 -10.96 -15.72
CA TYR A 232 -3.00 -10.87 -15.25
C TYR A 232 -2.99 -10.95 -13.73
N ASP A 233 -3.60 -9.96 -13.07
CA ASP A 233 -3.60 -9.81 -11.63
C ASP A 233 -4.57 -10.82 -10.97
N TRP A 234 -4.40 -11.03 -9.66
CA TRP A 234 -5.36 -11.78 -8.85
C TRP A 234 -6.72 -11.08 -8.82
N ILE A 235 -7.80 -11.85 -8.82
CA ILE A 235 -9.17 -11.34 -8.88
C ILE A 235 -9.77 -11.26 -7.48
N ALA A 236 -10.51 -10.18 -7.21
CA ALA A 236 -11.37 -10.07 -6.04
C ALA A 236 -12.82 -10.38 -6.44
N ASP A 237 -13.34 -11.51 -5.93
CA ASP A 237 -14.65 -12.07 -6.31
C ASP A 237 -15.35 -12.70 -5.10
N ASN A 238 -15.17 -12.12 -3.90
CA ASN A 238 -15.83 -12.61 -2.70
C ASN A 238 -17.32 -12.20 -2.72
N HIS A 239 -18.21 -13.20 -2.59
CA HIS A 239 -19.67 -13.07 -2.64
C HIS A 239 -20.35 -13.25 -1.26
N ASP A 240 -19.58 -13.21 -0.17
CA ASP A 240 -20.13 -13.24 1.19
C ASP A 240 -21.04 -12.03 1.39
N ASP A 241 -22.20 -12.24 2.02
CA ASP A 241 -23.16 -11.16 2.31
C ASP A 241 -22.70 -10.34 3.51
N LEU A 242 -22.45 -9.06 3.30
CA LEU A 242 -22.11 -8.07 4.32
C LEU A 242 -23.32 -7.62 5.13
N ASN A 243 -24.54 -7.95 4.69
CA ASN A 243 -25.78 -7.52 5.32
C ASN A 243 -26.78 -8.68 5.57
N PRO A 244 -26.36 -9.82 6.16
CA PRO A 244 -27.17 -11.04 6.23
C PRO A 244 -28.36 -10.93 7.19
N SER A 245 -28.33 -9.97 8.12
CA SER A 245 -29.37 -9.77 9.14
C SER A 245 -30.40 -8.69 8.78
N ALA A 246 -30.27 -8.03 7.63
CA ALA A 246 -31.09 -6.88 7.24
C ALA A 246 -32.60 -7.11 7.36
N ASN A 247 -33.03 -8.33 6.99
CA ASN A 247 -34.42 -8.75 6.95
C ASN A 247 -34.68 -9.94 7.90
N GLN A 248 -33.86 -10.09 8.95
CA GLN A 248 -34.02 -11.16 9.93
C GLN A 248 -35.38 -11.09 10.65
N THR A 249 -35.92 -9.88 10.90
CA THR A 249 -37.22 -9.69 11.55
C THR A 249 -38.40 -10.19 10.72
N VAL A 250 -38.20 -10.43 9.42
CA VAL A 250 -39.20 -10.96 8.48
C VAL A 250 -38.83 -12.34 7.94
N GLY A 251 -37.79 -12.98 8.49
CA GLY A 251 -37.38 -14.35 8.14
C GLY A 251 -36.68 -14.51 6.79
N LEU A 252 -36.25 -13.42 6.14
CA LEU A 252 -35.58 -13.45 4.84
C LEU A 252 -34.07 -13.28 5.02
N THR A 253 -33.32 -14.37 4.92
CA THR A 253 -31.86 -14.42 5.06
C THR A 253 -31.22 -15.28 3.97
N GLY A 254 -29.89 -15.23 3.85
CA GLY A 254 -29.18 -16.01 2.83
C GLY A 254 -29.61 -15.64 1.41
N ALA A 255 -29.90 -16.64 0.59
CA ALA A 255 -30.32 -16.45 -0.81
C ALA A 255 -31.63 -15.65 -0.95
N ASP A 256 -32.48 -15.65 0.08
CA ASP A 256 -33.78 -14.95 0.07
C ASP A 256 -33.70 -13.52 0.61
N ASN A 257 -32.51 -13.04 1.02
CA ASN A 257 -32.34 -11.69 1.53
C ASN A 257 -32.48 -10.64 0.41
N PRO A 258 -33.54 -9.81 0.36
CA PRO A 258 -33.69 -8.79 -0.68
C PRO A 258 -32.71 -7.60 -0.51
N ALA A 259 -31.89 -7.60 0.55
CA ALA A 259 -30.85 -6.61 0.80
C ALA A 259 -29.43 -7.19 0.71
N TYR A 260 -29.25 -8.29 -0.03
CA TYR A 260 -27.94 -8.93 -0.26
C TYR A 260 -26.88 -7.92 -0.72
N ASP A 261 -25.72 -7.96 -0.06
CA ASP A 261 -24.60 -7.03 -0.22
C ASP A 261 -23.28 -7.79 -0.30
N ALA A 262 -22.89 -8.22 -1.49
CA ALA A 262 -21.65 -8.98 -1.69
C ALA A 262 -20.39 -8.15 -1.41
N VAL A 263 -19.36 -8.75 -0.79
CA VAL A 263 -18.06 -8.10 -0.52
C VAL A 263 -17.43 -7.45 -1.76
N ASN A 264 -17.43 -8.14 -2.90
CA ASN A 264 -16.95 -7.62 -4.19
C ASN A 264 -18.10 -7.33 -5.18
N GLY A 265 -19.30 -7.05 -4.67
CA GLY A 265 -20.42 -6.50 -5.43
C GLY A 265 -20.61 -5.02 -5.13
N TYR A 266 -21.06 -4.26 -6.13
CA TYR A 266 -21.23 -2.81 -6.03
C TYR A 266 -22.58 -2.37 -6.62
N GLY A 267 -23.26 -1.41 -6.00
CA GLY A 267 -24.63 -0.99 -6.31
C GLY A 267 -25.68 -1.44 -5.29
N ASN A 268 -25.28 -2.26 -4.32
CA ASN A 268 -26.12 -2.87 -3.27
C ASN A 268 -25.73 -2.45 -1.83
N GLU A 269 -24.78 -1.52 -1.72
CA GLU A 269 -24.23 -1.03 -0.45
C GLU A 269 -25.27 -0.25 0.38
N SER A 270 -24.93 0.02 1.64
CA SER A 270 -25.75 0.77 2.61
C SER A 270 -26.37 2.06 2.06
N SER A 271 -25.65 2.79 1.20
CA SER A 271 -26.14 4.02 0.56
C SER A 271 -27.22 3.81 -0.48
N ASN A 272 -27.25 2.64 -1.12
CA ASN A 272 -28.13 2.33 -2.25
C ASN A 272 -29.37 1.51 -1.82
N ARG A 273 -29.49 1.19 -0.52
CA ARG A 273 -30.62 0.47 0.08
C ARG A 273 -31.77 1.37 0.49
N LYS A 274 -32.99 0.87 0.31
CA LYS A 274 -34.24 1.51 0.75
C LYS A 274 -35.06 0.58 1.64
N THR A 275 -35.70 1.12 2.67
CA THR A 275 -36.75 0.42 3.42
C THR A 275 -38.07 0.63 2.69
N LEU A 276 -38.72 -0.45 2.28
CA LEU A 276 -40.03 -0.44 1.65
C LEU A 276 -41.06 -1.05 2.59
N THR A 277 -42.21 -0.38 2.75
CA THR A 277 -43.37 -0.95 3.42
C THR A 277 -44.19 -1.73 2.40
N LEU A 278 -44.17 -3.05 2.49
CA LEU A 278 -44.85 -3.96 1.57
C LEU A 278 -45.73 -4.90 2.39
N GLY A 279 -47.00 -5.09 2.01
CA GLY A 279 -47.92 -5.97 2.76
C GLY A 279 -48.01 -5.68 4.27
N GLY A 280 -47.82 -4.42 4.70
CA GLY A 280 -47.85 -4.01 6.11
C GLY A 280 -46.56 -4.25 6.91
N LYS A 281 -45.48 -4.72 6.28
CA LYS A 281 -44.17 -4.92 6.92
C LYS A 281 -43.08 -4.10 6.23
N ASN A 282 -42.03 -3.74 6.97
CA ASN A 282 -40.86 -3.06 6.44
C ASN A 282 -39.78 -4.06 6.03
N TYR A 283 -39.38 -3.99 4.76
CA TYR A 283 -38.31 -4.77 4.15
C TYR A 283 -37.18 -3.84 3.71
N VAL A 284 -35.94 -4.18 4.04
CA VAL A 284 -34.77 -3.53 3.45
C VAL A 284 -34.54 -4.16 2.08
N VAL A 285 -34.43 -3.35 1.04
CA VAL A 285 -34.23 -3.79 -0.34
C VAL A 285 -33.05 -3.04 -0.97
N SER A 286 -32.15 -3.78 -1.62
CA SER A 286 -31.07 -3.26 -2.47
C SER A 286 -31.33 -3.57 -3.94
N ARG A 287 -30.73 -2.78 -4.82
CA ARG A 287 -30.57 -3.15 -6.23
C ARG A 287 -29.64 -4.35 -6.38
N THR A 288 -29.58 -4.93 -7.57
CA THR A 288 -28.77 -6.12 -7.83
C THR A 288 -27.26 -5.81 -7.94
N GLY A 289 -26.89 -4.64 -8.46
CA GLY A 289 -25.49 -4.21 -8.56
C GLY A 289 -24.68 -5.02 -9.59
N TYR A 290 -23.37 -4.78 -9.70
CA TYR A 290 -22.43 -5.55 -10.53
C TYR A 290 -21.23 -6.00 -9.71
N TYR A 291 -20.61 -7.13 -10.08
CA TYR A 291 -19.39 -7.58 -9.41
C TYR A 291 -18.16 -6.82 -9.92
N GLU A 292 -17.14 -6.70 -9.07
CA GLU A 292 -15.88 -6.05 -9.41
C GLU A 292 -15.27 -6.62 -10.70
N ARG A 293 -15.28 -7.94 -10.86
CA ARG A 293 -14.77 -8.64 -12.04
C ARG A 293 -15.47 -8.29 -13.34
N ASP A 294 -16.69 -7.76 -13.28
CA ASP A 294 -17.46 -7.38 -14.46
C ASP A 294 -17.06 -5.98 -14.95
N VAL A 295 -16.65 -5.10 -14.03
CA VAL A 295 -16.31 -3.69 -14.29
C VAL A 295 -14.82 -3.38 -14.27
N ALA A 296 -13.97 -4.35 -13.88
CA ALA A 296 -12.52 -4.18 -13.78
C ALA A 296 -11.75 -4.95 -14.86
N ASP A 297 -10.65 -4.36 -15.33
CA ASP A 297 -9.65 -5.03 -16.16
C ASP A 297 -8.41 -5.40 -15.34
N TYR A 298 -8.27 -6.67 -14.99
CA TYR A 298 -7.12 -7.21 -14.24
C TYR A 298 -5.86 -7.42 -15.09
N ARG A 299 -5.83 -7.04 -16.38
CA ARG A 299 -4.58 -7.04 -17.14
C ARG A 299 -3.60 -6.05 -16.50
N LEU A 300 -2.49 -6.58 -16.03
CA LEU A 300 -1.42 -5.80 -15.42
C LEU A 300 -0.39 -5.43 -16.48
N GLN A 301 0.10 -4.20 -16.42
CA GLN A 301 1.26 -3.74 -17.18
C GLN A 301 2.02 -2.73 -16.35
N ASN A 302 3.35 -2.80 -16.34
CA ASN A 302 4.17 -1.71 -15.84
C ASN A 302 5.45 -1.58 -16.69
N VAL A 303 5.71 -0.35 -17.13
CA VAL A 303 6.94 0.05 -17.81
C VAL A 303 7.63 0.99 -16.86
N LYS A 304 8.82 0.65 -16.38
CA LYS A 304 9.58 1.47 -15.44
C LYS A 304 11.04 1.58 -15.85
N GLY A 305 11.70 2.66 -15.43
CA GLY A 305 13.12 2.81 -15.71
C GLY A 305 13.67 4.14 -15.23
N ASP A 306 14.99 4.24 -15.28
CA ASP A 306 15.72 5.46 -15.00
C ASP A 306 16.97 5.60 -15.86
N VAL A 307 17.34 6.86 -16.10
CA VAL A 307 18.60 7.25 -16.74
C VAL A 307 19.29 8.22 -15.81
N SER A 308 20.53 7.89 -15.45
CA SER A 308 21.34 8.67 -14.53
C SER A 308 22.68 9.04 -15.14
N LEU A 309 23.07 10.30 -14.96
CA LEU A 309 24.39 10.83 -15.30
C LEU A 309 25.11 11.23 -14.01
N TYR A 310 26.36 10.81 -13.87
CA TYR A 310 27.19 11.07 -12.69
C TYR A 310 28.47 11.79 -13.08
N TYR A 311 28.85 12.77 -12.27
CA TYR A 311 30.08 13.54 -12.40
C TYR A 311 30.84 13.59 -11.08
N ARG A 312 32.10 13.15 -11.09
CA ARG A 312 33.06 13.23 -9.98
C ARG A 312 34.15 14.25 -10.31
N PRO A 313 34.02 15.53 -9.92
CA PRO A 313 35.05 16.54 -10.18
C PRO A 313 36.40 16.21 -9.53
N ASN A 314 36.35 15.55 -8.36
CA ASN A 314 37.46 15.00 -7.59
C ASN A 314 37.01 13.70 -6.89
N GLU A 315 37.91 13.04 -6.16
CA GLU A 315 37.64 11.75 -5.50
C GLU A 315 36.60 11.83 -4.38
N ASN A 316 36.40 13.02 -3.81
CA ASN A 316 35.57 13.23 -2.63
C ASN A 316 34.20 13.83 -2.93
N SER A 317 33.90 14.18 -4.18
CA SER A 317 32.67 14.89 -4.55
C SER A 317 31.99 14.22 -5.74
N GLN A 318 30.66 14.14 -5.71
CA GLN A 318 29.86 13.59 -6.79
C GLN A 318 28.59 14.42 -6.97
N ILE A 319 28.30 14.77 -8.22
CA ILE A 319 27.02 15.32 -8.68
C ILE A 319 26.33 14.25 -9.52
N SER A 320 25.02 14.11 -9.40
CA SER A 320 24.23 13.28 -10.30
C SER A 320 22.90 13.90 -10.66
N TYR A 321 22.48 13.65 -11.89
CA TYR A 321 21.12 13.88 -12.36
C TYR A 321 20.49 12.54 -12.72
N THR A 322 19.28 12.28 -12.24
CA THR A 322 18.50 11.07 -12.56
C THR A 322 17.11 11.47 -13.04
N TYR A 323 16.72 10.95 -14.20
CA TYR A 323 15.34 10.94 -14.65
C TYR A 323 14.76 9.54 -14.46
N ARG A 324 13.64 9.43 -13.72
CA ARG A 324 12.97 8.17 -13.43
C ARG A 324 11.51 8.25 -13.87
N THR A 325 10.97 7.16 -14.43
CA THR A 325 9.57 7.10 -14.85
C THR A 325 8.96 5.72 -14.63
N ALA A 326 7.65 5.71 -14.39
CA ALA A 326 6.81 4.52 -14.42
C ALA A 326 5.49 4.82 -15.15
N PHE A 327 5.07 3.91 -16.02
CA PHE A 327 3.77 3.90 -16.69
C PHE A 327 3.08 2.57 -16.38
N LEU A 328 1.93 2.61 -15.72
CA LEU A 328 1.34 1.41 -15.15
C LEU A 328 -0.17 1.29 -15.31
N ASN A 329 -0.58 0.03 -15.38
CA ASN A 329 -1.94 -0.47 -15.35
C ASN A 329 -2.00 -1.53 -14.24
N ASN A 330 -2.61 -1.24 -13.10
CA ASN A 330 -2.87 -2.23 -12.04
C ASN A 330 -4.18 -1.93 -11.28
N THR A 331 -4.47 -2.71 -10.25
CA THR A 331 -5.53 -2.41 -9.28
C THR A 331 -4.94 -1.86 -7.99
N TYR A 332 -5.63 -0.91 -7.39
CA TYR A 332 -5.25 -0.27 -6.13
C TYR A 332 -6.46 -0.22 -5.19
N GLN A 333 -6.23 -0.24 -3.88
CA GLN A 333 -7.29 -0.24 -2.88
C GLN A 333 -7.04 0.84 -1.82
N ARG A 334 -8.11 1.55 -1.47
CA ARG A 334 -8.23 2.41 -0.28
C ARG A 334 -9.58 2.11 0.37
N SER A 335 -10.43 3.13 0.55
CA SER A 335 -11.80 2.98 1.02
C SER A 335 -12.70 2.29 -0.01
N ASN A 336 -12.33 2.38 -1.29
CA ASN A 336 -12.89 1.65 -2.43
C ASN A 336 -11.72 1.03 -3.20
N ARG A 337 -12.02 0.16 -4.18
CA ARG A 337 -11.04 -0.32 -5.16
C ARG A 337 -11.05 0.53 -6.43
N PHE A 338 -9.89 0.63 -7.06
CA PHE A 338 -9.63 1.47 -8.23
C PHE A 338 -8.90 0.66 -9.29
N ARG A 339 -9.26 0.92 -10.54
CA ARG A 339 -8.43 0.57 -11.69
C ARG A 339 -7.52 1.74 -11.98
N LEU A 340 -6.21 1.56 -11.78
CA LEU A 340 -5.22 2.50 -12.32
C LEU A 340 -4.95 2.12 -13.77
N GLN A 341 -5.19 3.06 -14.68
CA GLN A 341 -5.08 2.84 -16.12
C GLN A 341 -4.42 4.03 -16.80
N ASP A 342 -3.35 3.74 -17.54
CA ASP A 342 -2.47 4.70 -18.18
C ASP A 342 -1.87 5.70 -17.18
N TYR A 343 -1.59 5.20 -15.97
CA TYR A 343 -1.09 6.02 -14.88
C TYR A 343 0.40 6.29 -15.06
N LEU A 344 0.76 7.58 -15.20
CA LEU A 344 2.13 8.03 -15.39
C LEU A 344 2.68 8.68 -14.11
N LEU A 345 3.88 8.25 -13.71
CA LEU A 345 4.68 8.84 -12.65
C LEU A 345 6.08 9.16 -13.18
N GLN A 346 6.63 10.31 -12.80
CA GLN A 346 7.95 10.76 -13.24
C GLN A 346 8.67 11.51 -12.12
N GLN A 347 10.00 11.36 -12.06
CA GLN A 347 10.87 12.09 -11.13
C GLN A 347 12.06 12.70 -11.86
N HIS A 348 12.36 13.97 -11.57
CA HIS A 348 13.62 14.61 -11.91
C HIS A 348 14.40 14.85 -10.64
N ILE A 349 15.62 14.32 -10.54
CA ILE A 349 16.40 14.28 -9.31
C ILE A 349 17.78 14.86 -9.56
N VAL A 350 18.20 15.80 -8.73
CA VAL A 350 19.58 16.31 -8.66
C VAL A 350 20.14 16.01 -7.28
N GLN A 351 21.32 15.41 -7.22
CA GLN A 351 22.01 15.09 -5.97
C GLN A 351 23.45 15.59 -6.01
N PHE A 352 23.90 16.09 -4.87
CA PHE A 352 25.30 16.40 -4.58
C PHE A 352 25.70 15.66 -3.31
N LYS A 353 26.87 15.01 -3.33
CA LYS A 353 27.46 14.43 -2.12
C LYS A 353 28.96 14.69 -2.10
N ASN A 354 29.47 15.04 -0.94
CA ASN A 354 30.89 14.98 -0.64
C ASN A 354 31.12 14.49 0.81
N ALA A 355 32.35 14.60 1.30
CA ALA A 355 32.71 14.17 2.66
C ALA A 355 31.94 14.90 3.79
N LEU A 356 31.47 16.12 3.54
CA LEU A 356 30.85 17.03 4.53
C LEU A 356 29.36 17.31 4.28
N LEU A 357 28.92 17.36 3.02
CA LEU A 357 27.60 17.81 2.59
C LEU A 357 26.94 16.75 1.72
N GLN A 358 25.68 16.46 2.03
CA GLN A 358 24.75 15.73 1.16
C GLN A 358 23.56 16.65 0.88
N ALA A 359 23.31 16.97 -0.38
CA ALA A 359 22.21 17.82 -0.79
C ALA A 359 21.45 17.19 -1.95
N ARG A 360 20.14 17.41 -2.03
CA ARG A 360 19.32 16.96 -3.15
C ARG A 360 18.10 17.83 -3.35
N ALA A 361 17.63 17.84 -4.60
CA ALA A 361 16.38 18.44 -5.00
C ALA A 361 15.69 17.49 -5.99
N TYR A 362 14.38 17.30 -5.84
CA TYR A 362 13.61 16.55 -6.81
C TYR A 362 12.19 17.07 -6.95
N ILE A 363 11.61 16.81 -8.13
CA ILE A 363 10.19 16.95 -8.40
C ILE A 363 9.64 15.58 -8.81
N THR A 364 8.58 15.13 -8.15
CA THR A 364 7.76 13.99 -8.57
C THR A 364 6.48 14.54 -9.20
N SER A 365 6.14 14.09 -10.39
CA SER A 365 4.90 14.47 -11.08
C SER A 365 4.07 13.24 -11.38
N GLU A 366 2.74 13.40 -11.37
CA GLU A 366 1.82 12.30 -11.63
C GLU A 366 0.63 12.72 -12.52
N ASN A 367 0.09 11.76 -13.25
CA ASN A 367 -1.15 11.92 -14.03
C ASN A 367 -1.89 10.58 -14.08
N THR A 368 -3.06 10.50 -13.45
CA THR A 368 -3.85 9.26 -13.31
C THR A 368 -4.44 8.72 -14.61
N GLY A 369 -4.31 9.41 -15.75
CA GLY A 369 -4.73 8.87 -17.05
C GLY A 369 -6.22 8.55 -17.11
N HIS A 370 -6.55 7.33 -17.55
CA HIS A 370 -7.93 6.82 -17.64
C HIS A 370 -8.31 6.00 -16.40
N SER A 371 -7.71 6.25 -15.24
CA SER A 371 -8.04 5.55 -14.00
C SER A 371 -9.49 5.79 -13.57
N TYR A 372 -10.09 4.83 -12.87
CA TYR A 372 -11.48 4.94 -12.40
C TYR A 372 -11.74 4.21 -11.08
N ASN A 373 -12.78 4.66 -10.36
CA ASN A 373 -13.28 4.03 -9.16
C ASN A 373 -14.23 2.87 -9.51
N LEU A 374 -13.97 1.66 -8.99
CA LEU A 374 -14.74 0.47 -9.36
C LEU A 374 -16.17 0.50 -8.82
N ARG A 375 -16.35 1.01 -7.60
CA ARG A 375 -17.66 1.15 -7.00
C ARG A 375 -18.53 2.15 -7.76
N SER A 376 -18.03 3.37 -7.99
CA SER A 376 -18.77 4.36 -8.77
C SER A 376 -19.03 3.91 -10.22
N MET A 377 -18.13 3.11 -10.80
CA MET A 377 -18.37 2.50 -12.12
C MET A 377 -19.60 1.60 -12.10
N ALA A 378 -19.67 0.66 -11.15
CA ALA A 378 -20.79 -0.28 -11.05
C ALA A 378 -22.10 0.39 -10.62
N GLU A 379 -22.06 1.31 -9.65
CA GLU A 379 -23.23 2.09 -9.23
C GLU A 379 -23.84 2.86 -10.43
N ASN A 380 -23.00 3.57 -11.18
CA ASN A 380 -23.48 4.35 -12.33
C ASN A 380 -23.84 3.49 -13.54
N MET A 381 -23.24 2.30 -13.69
CA MET A 381 -23.70 1.30 -14.65
C MET A 381 -25.15 0.89 -14.34
N ASP A 382 -25.43 0.62 -13.07
CA ASP A 382 -26.75 0.16 -12.62
C ASP A 382 -27.81 1.27 -12.70
N VAL A 383 -27.47 2.51 -12.33
CA VAL A 383 -28.41 3.65 -12.45
C VAL A 383 -28.65 4.05 -13.90
N SER A 384 -27.70 3.79 -14.82
CA SER A 384 -27.82 4.26 -16.21
C SER A 384 -28.88 3.56 -17.06
N PHE A 385 -29.28 2.33 -16.73
CA PHE A 385 -30.36 1.66 -17.44
C PHE A 385 -31.74 2.02 -16.88
N LYS A 386 -31.83 2.27 -15.57
CA LYS A 386 -33.07 2.61 -14.86
C LYS A 386 -32.76 3.35 -13.56
N ASP A 387 -33.32 4.55 -13.41
CA ASP A 387 -33.15 5.36 -12.20
C ASP A 387 -33.73 4.67 -10.95
N ASN A 388 -33.29 5.12 -9.77
CA ASN A 388 -33.67 4.49 -8.51
C ASN A 388 -35.17 4.57 -8.21
N ASN A 389 -35.84 5.69 -8.52
CA ASN A 389 -37.26 5.83 -8.24
C ASN A 389 -38.08 4.86 -9.09
N LYS A 390 -37.75 4.75 -10.38
CA LYS A 390 -38.39 3.80 -11.28
C LYS A 390 -38.11 2.36 -10.90
N TRP A 391 -36.87 2.01 -10.56
CA TRP A 391 -36.52 0.64 -10.15
C TRP A 391 -37.30 0.20 -8.90
N PHE A 392 -37.34 1.03 -7.85
CA PHE A 392 -38.09 0.71 -6.63
C PHE A 392 -39.61 0.72 -6.84
N ALA A 393 -40.13 1.55 -7.76
CA ALA A 393 -41.55 1.53 -8.13
C ALA A 393 -41.94 0.24 -8.86
N ASP A 394 -41.11 -0.22 -9.81
CA ASP A 394 -41.29 -1.49 -10.52
C ASP A 394 -41.23 -2.66 -9.54
N TYR A 395 -40.23 -2.65 -8.65
CA TYR A 395 -40.09 -3.65 -7.58
C TYR A 395 -41.34 -3.72 -6.70
N THR A 396 -41.80 -2.57 -6.22
CA THR A 396 -42.99 -2.48 -5.34
C THR A 396 -44.25 -2.99 -6.06
N THR A 397 -44.43 -2.61 -7.33
CA THR A 397 -45.59 -3.01 -8.14
C THR A 397 -45.60 -4.53 -8.38
N ALA A 398 -44.45 -5.09 -8.76
CA ALA A 398 -44.30 -6.51 -9.00
C ALA A 398 -44.44 -7.34 -7.72
N PHE A 399 -43.88 -6.88 -6.60
CA PHE A 399 -44.06 -7.53 -5.29
C PHE A 399 -45.53 -7.58 -4.90
N ASN A 400 -46.24 -6.45 -4.95
CA ASN A 400 -47.66 -6.39 -4.57
C ASN A 400 -48.53 -7.29 -5.46
N SER A 401 -48.15 -7.45 -6.72
CA SER A 401 -48.82 -8.37 -7.66
C SER A 401 -48.55 -9.83 -7.28
N ALA A 402 -47.30 -10.20 -7.04
CA ALA A 402 -46.88 -11.57 -6.75
C ALA A 402 -47.29 -12.06 -5.35
N ALA A 403 -47.28 -11.18 -4.34
CA ALA A 403 -47.58 -11.50 -2.95
C ALA A 403 -49.02 -11.98 -2.71
N SER A 404 -49.91 -11.80 -3.69
CA SER A 404 -51.28 -12.33 -3.66
C SER A 404 -51.38 -13.83 -3.93
N SER A 405 -50.37 -14.42 -4.58
CA SER A 405 -50.41 -15.79 -5.13
C SER A 405 -49.17 -16.64 -4.84
N HIS A 406 -48.12 -16.04 -4.26
CA HIS A 406 -46.85 -16.70 -3.96
C HIS A 406 -46.41 -16.40 -2.52
N ASP A 407 -45.49 -17.19 -1.98
CA ASP A 407 -44.85 -16.87 -0.71
C ASP A 407 -44.00 -15.60 -0.82
N VAL A 408 -43.66 -15.02 0.33
CA VAL A 408 -42.97 -13.72 0.42
C VAL A 408 -41.59 -13.74 -0.24
N ALA A 409 -40.83 -14.84 -0.13
CA ALA A 409 -39.51 -14.93 -0.72
C ALA A 409 -39.62 -14.98 -2.25
N THR A 410 -40.49 -15.84 -2.78
CA THR A 410 -40.78 -15.90 -4.22
C THR A 410 -41.28 -14.56 -4.76
N ALA A 411 -42.15 -13.86 -4.02
CA ALA A 411 -42.61 -12.53 -4.42
C ALA A 411 -41.47 -11.50 -4.51
N HIS A 412 -40.49 -11.54 -3.61
CA HIS A 412 -39.28 -10.70 -3.68
C HIS A 412 -38.38 -11.05 -4.87
N HIS A 413 -38.23 -12.33 -5.20
CA HIS A 413 -37.46 -12.78 -6.37
C HIS A 413 -38.12 -12.30 -7.67
N MET A 414 -39.42 -12.52 -7.84
CA MET A 414 -40.17 -12.03 -9.01
C MET A 414 -40.15 -10.50 -9.12
N ALA A 415 -40.22 -9.80 -7.98
CA ALA A 415 -40.12 -8.35 -7.95
C ALA A 415 -38.77 -7.83 -8.43
N ARG A 416 -37.68 -8.52 -8.05
CA ARG A 416 -36.33 -8.20 -8.52
C ARG A 416 -36.19 -8.42 -10.03
N ASP A 417 -36.66 -9.56 -10.54
CA ASP A 417 -36.60 -9.88 -11.96
C ASP A 417 -37.33 -8.82 -12.81
N ALA A 418 -38.51 -8.39 -12.36
CA ALA A 418 -39.26 -7.32 -13.03
C ALA A 418 -38.54 -5.97 -12.96
N ALA A 419 -37.95 -5.63 -11.81
CA ALA A 419 -37.22 -4.38 -11.62
C ALA A 419 -35.91 -4.34 -12.44
N ASP A 420 -35.25 -5.48 -12.62
CA ASP A 420 -34.01 -5.63 -13.38
C ASP A 420 -34.22 -5.81 -14.89
N TYR A 421 -35.47 -5.88 -15.35
CA TYR A 421 -35.76 -5.92 -16.79
C TYR A 421 -35.11 -4.73 -17.53
N GLY A 422 -34.24 -5.05 -18.49
CA GLY A 422 -33.44 -4.09 -19.26
C GLY A 422 -32.04 -3.81 -18.71
N ARG A 423 -31.61 -4.45 -17.62
CA ARG A 423 -30.27 -4.32 -17.06
C ARG A 423 -29.20 -4.77 -18.07
N LEU A 424 -28.15 -3.95 -18.24
CA LEU A 424 -27.03 -4.24 -19.15
C LEU A 424 -26.30 -5.51 -18.69
N GLN A 425 -26.07 -6.43 -19.62
CA GLN A 425 -25.44 -7.72 -19.28
C GLN A 425 -23.92 -7.62 -19.43
N PRO A 426 -23.12 -8.08 -18.44
CA PRO A 426 -21.66 -8.07 -18.54
C PRO A 426 -21.16 -8.72 -19.84
N ARG A 427 -20.03 -8.22 -20.35
CA ARG A 427 -19.33 -8.71 -21.57
C ARG A 427 -20.03 -8.42 -22.91
N THR A 428 -21.28 -7.92 -22.92
CA THR A 428 -21.97 -7.45 -24.14
C THR A 428 -21.32 -6.17 -24.70
N PRO A 429 -21.50 -5.86 -26.00
CA PRO A 429 -21.06 -4.59 -26.58
C PRO A 429 -21.63 -3.36 -25.85
N GLU A 430 -22.92 -3.37 -25.55
CA GLU A 430 -23.63 -2.25 -24.91
C GLU A 430 -23.06 -1.96 -23.51
N PHE A 431 -22.75 -3.01 -22.74
CA PHE A 431 -22.09 -2.88 -21.43
C PHE A 431 -20.69 -2.27 -21.55
N LYS A 432 -19.89 -2.71 -22.54
CA LYS A 432 -18.53 -2.18 -22.76
C LYS A 432 -18.53 -0.73 -23.19
N ASP A 433 -19.47 -0.36 -24.06
CA ASP A 433 -19.62 1.02 -24.52
C ASP A 433 -20.03 1.94 -23.36
N LYS A 434 -20.95 1.48 -22.51
CA LYS A 434 -21.35 2.21 -21.31
C LYS A 434 -20.19 2.37 -20.31
N LEU A 435 -19.39 1.32 -20.10
CA LEU A 435 -18.21 1.36 -19.22
C LEU A 435 -17.23 2.43 -19.70
N LYS A 436 -16.93 2.43 -21.00
CA LYS A 436 -16.04 3.43 -21.62
C LYS A 436 -16.60 4.85 -21.47
N GLN A 437 -17.91 5.04 -21.61
CA GLN A 437 -18.55 6.34 -21.39
C GLN A 437 -18.38 6.83 -19.95
N LEU A 438 -18.66 5.97 -18.95
CA LEU A 438 -18.56 6.32 -17.53
C LEU A 438 -17.11 6.60 -17.08
N GLN A 439 -16.13 5.92 -17.71
CA GLN A 439 -14.70 6.13 -17.47
C GLN A 439 -14.21 7.54 -17.86
N GLU A 440 -14.96 8.28 -18.66
CA GLU A 440 -14.58 9.64 -19.08
C GLU A 440 -15.15 10.76 -18.20
N ILE A 441 -16.17 10.46 -17.39
CA ILE A 441 -16.90 11.45 -16.59
C ILE A 441 -16.25 11.58 -15.21
N ASN A 442 -15.59 12.73 -14.95
CA ASN A 442 -14.98 13.06 -13.65
C ASN A 442 -16.00 13.62 -12.64
N ASN A 443 -17.02 12.82 -12.35
CA ASN A 443 -17.98 13.04 -11.29
C ASN A 443 -18.50 11.67 -10.88
N TRP A 444 -18.25 11.27 -9.63
CA TRP A 444 -18.55 9.91 -9.16
C TRP A 444 -20.04 9.67 -8.90
N ASP A 445 -20.87 10.71 -8.91
CA ASP A 445 -22.33 10.59 -8.81
C ASP A 445 -22.99 10.18 -10.15
N ILE A 446 -22.28 10.33 -11.27
CA ILE A 446 -22.80 10.06 -12.64
C ILE A 446 -21.75 9.41 -13.57
N GLY A 447 -20.61 9.01 -13.02
CA GLY A 447 -19.40 8.63 -13.73
C GLY A 447 -18.41 7.93 -12.79
N ALA A 448 -17.20 7.65 -13.27
CA ALA A 448 -16.23 6.89 -12.47
C ALA A 448 -14.79 7.38 -12.60
N ALA A 449 -14.53 8.36 -13.46
CA ALA A 449 -13.17 8.78 -13.78
C ALA A 449 -12.44 9.33 -12.53
N LEU A 450 -11.14 9.04 -12.43
CA LEU A 450 -10.22 9.65 -11.49
C LEU A 450 -9.19 10.43 -12.33
N LYS A 451 -9.32 11.75 -12.40
CA LYS A 451 -8.50 12.64 -13.26
C LYS A 451 -7.62 13.59 -12.43
N VAL A 452 -6.70 13.03 -11.63
CA VAL A 452 -5.81 13.78 -10.75
C VAL A 452 -4.47 14.07 -11.43
N LYS A 453 -4.01 15.32 -11.29
CA LYS A 453 -2.66 15.76 -11.64
C LYS A 453 -2.05 16.47 -10.44
N ALA A 454 -0.83 16.10 -10.11
CA ALA A 454 -0.14 16.70 -8.97
C ALA A 454 1.38 16.62 -9.09
N HIS A 455 2.02 17.48 -8.31
CA HIS A 455 3.45 17.56 -8.19
C HIS A 455 3.86 17.54 -6.70
N LEU A 456 5.02 16.97 -6.43
CA LEU A 456 5.69 17.01 -5.15
C LEU A 456 7.09 17.58 -5.38
N VAL A 457 7.35 18.76 -4.85
CA VAL A 457 8.67 19.39 -4.86
C VAL A 457 9.34 19.13 -3.52
N HIS A 458 10.60 18.70 -3.54
CA HIS A 458 11.35 18.47 -2.31
C HIS A 458 12.81 18.89 -2.46
N THR A 459 13.33 19.51 -1.41
CA THR A 459 14.76 19.80 -1.27
C THR A 459 15.21 19.40 0.13
N GLU A 460 16.39 18.81 0.25
CA GLU A 460 17.02 18.58 1.56
C GLU A 460 18.54 18.71 1.48
N ALA A 461 19.13 19.11 2.61
CA ALA A 461 20.57 19.15 2.81
C ALA A 461 20.93 18.70 4.22
N ALA A 462 21.99 17.92 4.34
CA ALA A 462 22.57 17.49 5.60
C ALA A 462 24.09 17.72 5.59
N PHE A 463 24.61 18.27 6.68
CA PHE A 463 25.99 18.66 6.84
C PHE A 463 26.63 18.00 8.07
N ASP A 464 27.82 17.42 7.89
CA ASP A 464 28.62 16.77 8.93
C ASP A 464 29.56 17.79 9.58
N LEU A 465 29.03 18.52 10.57
CA LEU A 465 29.78 19.49 11.37
C LEU A 465 30.90 18.83 12.17
N GLY A 466 30.71 17.57 12.59
CA GLY A 466 31.72 16.88 13.38
C GLY A 466 33.01 16.66 12.60
N LYS A 467 32.91 16.26 11.32
CA LYS A 467 34.07 16.19 10.41
C LYS A 467 34.68 17.56 10.13
N LEU A 468 33.87 18.59 9.91
CA LEU A 468 34.37 19.95 9.66
C LEU A 468 35.17 20.48 10.86
N LEU A 469 34.67 20.25 12.07
CA LEU A 469 35.25 20.74 13.33
C LEU A 469 36.25 19.75 13.96
N HIS A 470 36.53 18.62 13.30
CA HIS A 470 37.40 17.55 13.78
C HIS A 470 37.08 17.08 15.22
N THR A 471 35.80 16.93 15.54
CA THR A 471 35.36 16.57 16.89
C THR A 471 35.54 15.08 17.17
N ASN A 472 35.68 14.71 18.44
CA ASN A 472 35.65 13.31 18.90
C ASN A 472 34.23 12.74 19.07
N TYR A 473 33.22 13.48 18.64
CA TYR A 473 31.83 13.07 18.57
C TYR A 473 31.29 13.36 17.16
N ASN A 474 30.29 12.61 16.72
CA ASN A 474 29.61 12.93 15.46
C ASN A 474 28.59 14.03 15.72
N LEU A 475 28.56 15.02 14.83
CA LEU A 475 27.59 16.10 14.86
C LEU A 475 27.11 16.37 13.44
N GLN A 476 25.82 16.23 13.22
CA GLN A 476 25.16 16.53 11.95
C GLN A 476 24.02 17.51 12.16
N ILE A 477 23.83 18.37 11.17
CA ILE A 477 22.65 19.20 11.04
C ILE A 477 22.04 19.00 9.66
N GLY A 478 20.75 19.20 9.53
CA GLY A 478 20.12 19.20 8.22
C GLY A 478 18.78 19.91 8.22
N ALA A 479 18.32 20.21 7.01
CA ALA A 479 17.04 20.83 6.76
C ALA A 479 16.40 20.25 5.50
N ASP A 480 15.07 20.28 5.47
CA ASP A 480 14.28 19.88 4.33
C ASP A 480 13.08 20.80 4.12
N PHE A 481 12.68 20.93 2.86
CA PHE A 481 11.48 21.63 2.41
C PHE A 481 10.71 20.71 1.47
N ARG A 482 9.39 20.76 1.57
CA ARG A 482 8.49 19.96 0.73
C ARG A 482 7.22 20.74 0.44
N ASP A 483 6.80 20.73 -0.83
CA ASP A 483 5.53 21.31 -1.24
C ASP A 483 4.77 20.33 -2.14
N TYR A 484 3.51 20.07 -1.76
CA TYR A 484 2.58 19.31 -2.58
C TYR A 484 1.72 20.29 -3.37
N ILE A 485 1.74 20.19 -4.69
CA ILE A 485 1.02 21.08 -5.60
C ILE A 485 -0.04 20.23 -6.32
N ILE A 486 -1.29 20.37 -5.90
CA ILE A 486 -2.43 19.63 -6.45
C ILE A 486 -3.20 20.51 -7.42
N VAL A 487 -3.40 20.03 -8.64
CA VAL A 487 -4.30 20.68 -9.60
C VAL A 487 -5.73 20.27 -9.25
N PRO A 488 -6.61 21.20 -8.85
CA PRO A 488 -7.99 20.87 -8.53
C PRO A 488 -8.71 20.32 -9.75
N ASP A 489 -9.31 19.14 -9.61
CA ASP A 489 -10.09 18.50 -10.66
C ASP A 489 -11.60 18.76 -10.51
N GLY A 490 -11.99 19.43 -9.42
CA GLY A 490 -13.38 19.80 -9.12
C GLY A 490 -14.20 18.69 -8.46
N ASN A 491 -13.67 17.47 -8.38
CA ASN A 491 -14.36 16.30 -7.84
C ASN A 491 -13.54 15.51 -6.81
N TYR A 492 -12.23 15.34 -6.98
CA TYR A 492 -11.38 14.63 -6.03
C TYR A 492 -10.69 15.59 -5.04
N PHE A 493 -10.19 16.71 -5.58
CA PHE A 493 -9.69 17.85 -4.84
C PHE A 493 -10.29 19.16 -5.36
N ILE A 494 -10.50 20.08 -4.42
CA ILE A 494 -10.81 21.49 -4.67
C ILE A 494 -9.77 22.34 -3.95
N ASN A 495 -9.57 23.58 -4.41
CA ASN A 495 -8.91 24.58 -3.59
C ASN A 495 -9.99 25.29 -2.73
N PRO A 496 -9.98 25.14 -1.40
CA PRO A 496 -11.03 25.67 -0.54
C PRO A 496 -10.94 27.19 -0.31
N THR A 497 -9.79 27.80 -0.62
CA THR A 497 -9.53 29.23 -0.35
C THR A 497 -9.48 30.07 -1.61
N ASP A 498 -9.02 29.50 -2.73
CA ASP A 498 -8.81 30.22 -3.98
C ASP A 498 -9.22 29.36 -5.19
N SER A 499 -10.48 29.51 -5.60
CA SER A 499 -11.07 28.70 -6.66
C SER A 499 -10.36 28.93 -8.00
N GLY A 500 -10.00 27.85 -8.69
CA GLY A 500 -9.27 27.90 -9.97
C GLY A 500 -7.75 27.91 -9.85
N HIS A 501 -7.21 28.02 -8.63
CA HIS A 501 -5.77 27.96 -8.35
C HIS A 501 -5.36 26.61 -7.76
N ASN A 502 -4.08 26.24 -7.89
CA ASN A 502 -3.54 25.02 -7.31
C ASN A 502 -3.71 25.00 -5.79
N LEU A 503 -4.01 23.82 -5.23
CA LEU A 503 -3.97 23.60 -3.80
C LEU A 503 -2.53 23.24 -3.41
N ASN A 504 -1.93 24.06 -2.55
CA ASN A 504 -0.60 23.81 -2.00
C ASN A 504 -0.71 23.24 -0.58
N TYR A 505 0.24 22.39 -0.20
CA TYR A 505 0.39 21.91 1.18
C TYR A 505 1.88 21.81 1.51
N THR A 506 2.39 22.87 2.12
CA THR A 506 3.83 23.05 2.33
C THR A 506 4.28 22.58 3.72
N SER A 507 5.52 22.06 3.78
CA SER A 507 6.23 21.77 5.03
C SER A 507 7.70 22.08 4.97
N TYR A 508 8.26 22.30 6.16
CA TYR A 508 9.67 22.54 6.37
C TYR A 508 10.13 21.83 7.65
N GLY A 509 11.36 21.32 7.61
CA GLY A 509 11.96 20.58 8.71
C GLY A 509 13.41 20.97 8.90
N PHE A 510 13.87 20.87 10.14
CA PHE A 510 15.28 20.94 10.48
C PHE A 510 15.60 19.94 11.59
N PHE A 511 16.80 19.39 11.57
CA PHE A 511 17.26 18.47 12.59
C PHE A 511 18.70 18.72 12.98
N ILE A 512 19.01 18.31 14.21
CA ILE A 512 20.37 18.16 14.73
C ILE A 512 20.50 16.75 15.27
N HIS A 513 21.63 16.11 14.97
CA HIS A 513 21.97 14.77 15.42
C HIS A 513 23.38 14.80 16.01
N ALA A 514 23.50 14.35 17.25
CA ALA A 514 24.78 14.18 17.92
C ALA A 514 24.92 12.74 18.41
N SER A 515 26.11 12.16 18.26
CA SER A 515 26.42 10.85 18.83
C SER A 515 27.85 10.78 19.33
N LYS A 516 28.06 10.07 20.44
CA LYS A 516 29.38 9.92 21.06
C LYS A 516 29.56 8.51 21.60
N ARG A 517 30.77 7.99 21.47
CA ARG A 517 31.22 6.77 22.14
C ARG A 517 31.92 7.11 23.46
N LEU A 518 31.60 6.34 24.49
CA LEU A 518 32.03 6.50 25.87
C LEU A 518 32.50 5.13 26.40
N LEU A 519 33.10 5.13 27.59
CA LEU A 519 33.55 3.91 28.28
C LEU A 519 34.50 3.04 27.43
N HIS A 520 35.53 3.66 26.84
CA HIS A 520 36.46 2.99 25.91
C HIS A 520 35.71 2.31 24.74
N ASP A 521 34.86 3.07 24.07
CA ASP A 521 34.00 2.66 22.95
C ASP A 521 32.90 1.63 23.25
N LYS A 522 32.73 1.20 24.50
CA LYS A 522 31.69 0.23 24.87
C LYS A 522 30.28 0.80 24.92
N LEU A 523 30.10 2.12 25.06
CA LEU A 523 28.78 2.74 25.12
C LEU A 523 28.64 3.82 24.05
N GLN A 524 27.76 3.61 23.08
CA GLN A 524 27.39 4.62 22.09
C GLN A 524 26.08 5.28 22.51
N LEU A 525 26.11 6.59 22.76
CA LEU A 525 24.92 7.41 22.99
C LEU A 525 24.65 8.29 21.78
N SER A 526 23.39 8.44 21.41
CA SER A 526 22.98 9.31 20.30
C SER A 526 21.67 10.01 20.62
N ALA A 527 21.59 11.28 20.24
CA ALA A 527 20.43 12.14 20.41
C ALA A 527 20.14 12.88 19.10
N VAL A 528 18.87 12.87 18.69
CA VAL A 528 18.36 13.64 17.56
C VAL A 528 17.25 14.53 18.06
N LEU A 529 17.25 15.79 17.64
CA LEU A 529 16.12 16.69 17.80
C LEU A 529 15.72 17.23 16.43
N ARG A 530 14.44 17.08 16.09
CA ARG A 530 13.88 17.60 14.84
C ARG A 530 12.72 18.56 15.13
N GLY A 531 12.71 19.70 14.45
CA GLY A 531 11.56 20.60 14.35
C GLY A 531 10.89 20.44 12.98
N THR A 532 9.56 20.28 12.94
CA THR A 532 8.81 20.18 11.67
C THR A 532 7.57 21.07 11.71
N GLY A 533 7.44 21.95 10.72
CA GLY A 533 6.28 22.80 10.49
C GLY A 533 5.52 22.36 9.24
N TYR A 534 4.19 22.49 9.29
CA TYR A 534 3.28 22.22 8.18
C TYR A 534 2.29 23.36 8.08
N GLU A 535 1.82 23.63 6.87
CA GLU A 535 0.68 24.52 6.66
C GLU A 535 -0.50 24.07 7.54
N TYR A 536 -1.19 25.03 8.17
CA TYR A 536 -2.28 24.82 9.15
C TYR A 536 -1.88 24.24 10.53
N PHE A 537 -0.59 24.00 10.81
CA PHE A 537 -0.15 23.46 12.10
C PHE A 537 1.06 24.21 12.68
N ASN A 538 1.06 24.40 14.01
CA ASN A 538 2.22 24.94 14.71
C ASN A 538 3.40 23.96 14.67
N LEU A 539 4.63 24.50 14.69
CA LEU A 539 5.89 23.75 14.75
C LEU A 539 5.86 22.65 15.82
N LYS A 540 6.25 21.42 15.45
CA LYS A 540 6.33 20.25 16.34
C LYS A 540 7.77 19.79 16.53
N TRP A 541 8.09 19.34 17.74
CA TRP A 541 9.43 18.88 18.14
C TRP A 541 9.47 17.38 18.40
N ASN A 542 10.47 16.70 17.84
CA ASN A 542 10.63 15.26 17.85
C ASN A 542 12.01 14.87 18.40
N PRO A 543 12.13 14.59 19.71
CA PRO A 543 13.35 14.01 20.27
C PRO A 543 13.44 12.50 19.95
N ARG A 544 14.66 12.04 19.70
CA ARG A 544 15.04 10.62 19.69
C ARG A 544 16.32 10.44 20.49
N LEU A 545 16.31 9.47 21.39
CA LEU A 545 17.44 9.10 22.23
C LEU A 545 17.74 7.62 22.04
N THR A 546 19.00 7.27 21.90
CA THR A 546 19.43 5.88 21.71
C THR A 546 20.70 5.57 22.49
N ALA A 547 20.79 4.36 23.02
CA ALA A 547 21.98 3.83 23.66
C ALA A 547 22.29 2.43 23.13
N VAL A 548 23.56 2.16 22.82
CA VAL A 548 24.06 0.84 22.45
C VAL A 548 25.22 0.49 23.35
N TYR A 549 25.11 -0.61 24.10
CA TYR A 549 26.12 -1.08 25.02
C TYR A 549 26.73 -2.39 24.53
N GLU A 550 28.05 -2.41 24.37
CA GLU A 550 28.86 -3.58 24.05
C GLU A 550 29.14 -4.36 25.34
N LEU A 551 28.46 -5.49 25.53
CA LEU A 551 28.73 -6.45 26.61
C LEU A 551 30.05 -7.18 26.34
N THR A 552 30.20 -7.66 25.11
CA THR A 552 31.40 -8.27 24.53
C THR A 552 31.54 -7.82 23.07
N ARG A 553 32.65 -8.13 22.40
CA ARG A 553 32.86 -7.79 20.98
C ARG A 553 31.78 -8.31 20.03
N ASN A 554 30.98 -9.29 20.47
CA ASN A 554 29.92 -9.90 19.68
C ASN A 554 28.52 -9.71 20.30
N ASP A 555 28.39 -9.12 21.49
CA ASP A 555 27.14 -9.04 22.25
C ASP A 555 26.74 -7.59 22.53
N PHE A 556 25.57 -7.18 22.03
CA PHE A 556 25.13 -5.79 22.11
C PHE A 556 23.72 -5.68 22.67
N VAL A 557 23.53 -4.80 23.64
CA VAL A 557 22.22 -4.39 24.16
C VAL A 557 21.91 -2.99 23.64
N ARG A 558 20.67 -2.80 23.19
CA ARG A 558 20.21 -1.58 22.53
C ARG A 558 18.98 -1.05 23.25
N PHE A 559 18.92 0.27 23.42
CA PHE A 559 17.77 0.98 23.94
C PHE A 559 17.45 2.16 23.02
N SER A 560 16.17 2.40 22.76
CA SER A 560 15.73 3.62 22.11
C SER A 560 14.45 4.17 22.71
N TYR A 561 14.36 5.49 22.75
CA TYR A 561 13.14 6.25 22.98
C TYR A 561 12.96 7.25 21.85
N GLN A 562 11.75 7.31 21.30
CA GLN A 562 11.45 8.18 20.16
C GLN A 562 10.06 8.83 20.28
N ASN A 563 9.98 10.10 19.89
CA ASN A 563 8.72 10.79 19.67
C ASN A 563 8.55 11.09 18.17
N GLY A 564 7.45 10.64 17.58
CA GLY A 564 7.07 10.84 16.18
C GLY A 564 5.77 11.62 16.04
N TYR A 565 5.69 12.45 14.99
CA TYR A 565 4.42 13.05 14.55
C TYR A 565 4.11 12.61 13.12
N ARG A 566 2.82 12.36 12.87
CA ARG A 566 2.25 12.18 11.55
C ARG A 566 1.27 13.31 11.29
N PHE A 567 1.60 14.14 10.30
CA PHE A 567 0.68 15.17 9.83
C PHE A 567 -0.36 14.52 8.90
N PRO A 568 -1.58 15.06 8.81
CA PRO A 568 -2.55 14.56 7.85
C PRO A 568 -1.97 14.55 6.43
N SER A 569 -2.20 13.46 5.71
CA SER A 569 -1.94 13.42 4.26
C SER A 569 -2.89 14.39 3.53
N ILE A 570 -2.56 14.70 2.28
CA ILE A 570 -3.37 15.60 1.44
C ILE A 570 -4.82 15.13 1.37
N PHE A 571 -5.05 13.82 1.18
CA PHE A 571 -6.40 13.28 1.10
C PHE A 571 -7.15 13.40 2.43
N GLU A 572 -6.47 13.16 3.55
CA GLU A 572 -7.06 13.32 4.89
C GLU A 572 -7.39 14.78 5.18
N GLY A 573 -6.55 15.71 4.73
CA GLY A 573 -6.72 17.14 4.96
C GLY A 573 -7.71 17.82 4.02
N PHE A 574 -7.74 17.43 2.74
CA PHE A 574 -8.34 18.21 1.63
C PHE A 574 -9.26 17.44 0.68
N SER A 575 -9.57 16.16 0.93
CA SER A 575 -10.52 15.43 0.07
C SER A 575 -11.88 16.14 0.00
N ASN A 576 -12.50 16.15 -1.17
CA ASN A 576 -13.86 16.67 -1.36
C ASN A 576 -14.58 15.85 -2.44
N ILE A 577 -15.06 14.68 -2.07
CA ILE A 577 -15.54 13.66 -3.03
C ILE A 577 -16.95 13.22 -2.66
N ASN A 578 -17.84 13.16 -3.63
CA ASN A 578 -19.10 12.43 -3.47
C ASN A 578 -18.92 10.97 -3.91
N SER A 579 -19.44 10.02 -3.15
CA SER A 579 -19.43 8.60 -3.51
C SER A 579 -20.67 7.93 -2.96
N GLY A 580 -21.55 7.45 -3.84
CA GLY A 580 -22.80 6.80 -3.46
C GLY A 580 -23.66 7.66 -2.53
N GLY A 581 -23.85 8.95 -2.83
CA GLY A 581 -24.65 9.85 -1.99
C GLY A 581 -24.06 10.16 -0.61
N VAL A 582 -22.78 9.84 -0.36
CA VAL A 582 -22.04 10.22 0.84
C VAL A 582 -20.89 11.15 0.44
N LYS A 583 -20.86 12.35 1.01
CA LYS A 583 -19.81 13.33 0.77
C LYS A 583 -18.63 13.10 1.72
N ARG A 584 -17.48 12.73 1.19
CA ARG A 584 -16.22 12.67 1.92
C ARG A 584 -15.55 14.04 1.91
N VAL A 585 -15.27 14.56 3.09
CA VAL A 585 -14.65 15.88 3.28
C VAL A 585 -13.39 15.74 4.14
N GLY A 586 -12.33 16.44 3.74
CA GLY A 586 -11.09 16.56 4.48
C GLY A 586 -11.32 17.12 5.88
N GLY A 587 -10.51 16.69 6.85
CA GLY A 587 -10.74 17.01 8.27
C GLY A 587 -10.13 18.33 8.74
N LEU A 588 -9.47 19.09 7.85
CA LEU A 588 -8.98 20.42 8.19
C LEU A 588 -10.15 21.40 8.28
N LYS A 589 -10.04 22.38 9.18
CA LYS A 589 -11.08 23.39 9.38
C LYS A 589 -11.46 24.13 8.10
N VAL A 590 -10.49 24.39 7.24
CA VAL A 590 -10.70 25.04 5.93
C VAL A 590 -11.64 24.24 5.01
N MET A 591 -11.76 22.92 5.21
CA MET A 591 -12.62 22.04 4.41
C MET A 591 -13.96 21.72 5.07
N SER A 592 -13.97 21.48 6.39
CA SER A 592 -15.11 20.84 7.07
C SER A 592 -15.84 21.73 8.07
N HIS A 593 -15.63 23.05 8.02
CA HIS A 593 -16.30 23.99 8.90
C HIS A 593 -17.84 23.91 8.74
N GLY A 594 -18.57 23.85 9.85
CA GLY A 594 -20.03 23.76 9.88
C GLY A 594 -20.56 22.31 9.77
N VAL A 595 -19.76 21.39 9.23
CA VAL A 595 -20.15 19.98 9.09
C VAL A 595 -20.02 19.24 10.42
N PHE A 596 -18.91 19.42 11.13
CA PHE A 596 -18.72 18.80 12.45
C PHE A 596 -19.76 19.27 13.46
N GLU A 597 -20.04 20.57 13.48
CA GLU A 597 -20.90 21.23 14.47
C GLU A 597 -22.39 20.86 14.31
N SER A 598 -22.82 20.53 13.09
CA SER A 598 -24.23 20.34 12.74
C SER A 598 -24.64 18.88 12.55
N SER A 599 -23.73 17.92 12.74
CA SER A 599 -23.94 16.53 12.36
C SER A 599 -24.27 15.58 13.53
N TRP A 600 -24.88 14.44 13.19
CA TRP A 600 -25.26 13.35 14.09
C TRP A 600 -24.55 12.06 13.68
N LEU A 601 -24.10 11.25 14.64
CA LEU A 601 -23.27 10.08 14.36
C LEU A 601 -24.08 8.99 13.65
N LYS A 602 -23.55 8.44 12.56
CA LYS A 602 -24.20 7.37 11.79
C LYS A 602 -24.50 6.14 12.63
N SER A 603 -23.59 5.72 13.51
CA SER A 603 -23.80 4.57 14.39
C SER A 603 -25.06 4.70 15.25
N SER A 604 -25.35 5.91 15.74
CA SER A 604 -26.58 6.20 16.49
C SER A 604 -27.82 6.21 15.59
N ILE A 605 -27.70 6.70 14.36
CA ILE A 605 -28.79 6.72 13.36
C ILE A 605 -29.16 5.30 12.91
N ASP A 606 -28.17 4.43 12.70
CA ASP A 606 -28.39 3.03 12.31
C ASP A 606 -29.06 2.25 13.45
N ALA A 607 -28.59 2.43 14.69
CA ALA A 607 -29.20 1.83 15.88
C ALA A 607 -30.65 2.30 16.06
N PHE A 608 -30.90 3.59 15.90
CA PHE A 608 -32.23 4.20 15.92
C PHE A 608 -33.15 3.60 14.83
N THR A 609 -32.67 3.55 13.59
CA THR A 609 -33.44 2.99 12.45
C THR A 609 -33.77 1.51 12.68
N THR A 610 -32.84 0.74 13.22
CA THR A 610 -33.04 -0.68 13.55
C THR A 610 -34.11 -0.87 14.61
N ALA A 611 -34.09 -0.04 15.67
CA ALA A 611 -35.10 -0.06 16.73
C ALA A 611 -36.49 0.31 16.19
N VAL A 612 -36.58 1.37 15.38
CA VAL A 612 -37.83 1.79 14.73
C VAL A 612 -38.42 0.68 13.86
N ASN A 613 -37.59 0.05 13.01
CA ASN A 613 -38.05 -1.06 12.15
C ASN A 613 -38.53 -2.26 12.97
N LYS A 614 -37.84 -2.59 14.08
CA LYS A 614 -38.24 -3.66 14.99
C LYS A 614 -39.63 -3.38 15.57
N ASP A 615 -39.89 -2.16 16.00
CA ASP A 615 -41.19 -1.77 16.57
C ASP A 615 -42.33 -1.75 15.55
N VAL A 616 -42.06 -1.32 14.33
CA VAL A 616 -43.06 -1.37 13.24
C VAL A 616 -43.38 -2.84 12.90
N ASN A 617 -42.35 -3.68 12.71
CA ASN A 617 -42.54 -5.05 12.25
C ASN A 617 -43.06 -6.01 13.33
N SER A 618 -42.64 -5.83 14.59
CA SER A 618 -42.90 -6.78 15.68
C SER A 618 -43.90 -6.26 16.71
N SER A 619 -43.90 -4.96 16.98
CA SER A 619 -44.76 -4.33 18.00
C SER A 619 -46.04 -3.71 17.40
N GLY A 620 -46.15 -3.67 16.06
CA GLY A 620 -47.32 -3.13 15.35
C GLY A 620 -47.50 -1.61 15.48
N LEU A 621 -46.47 -0.88 15.91
CA LEU A 621 -46.52 0.57 16.05
C LEU A 621 -46.54 1.25 14.68
N SER A 622 -47.22 2.39 14.58
CA SER A 622 -47.08 3.26 13.41
C SER A 622 -45.64 3.80 13.35
N GLN A 623 -45.13 4.06 12.14
CA GLN A 623 -43.76 4.56 11.97
C GLN A 623 -43.51 5.84 12.77
N ALA A 624 -44.48 6.76 12.81
CA ALA A 624 -44.36 8.00 13.59
C ALA A 624 -44.26 7.74 15.10
N ALA A 625 -45.06 6.81 15.63
CA ALA A 625 -45.02 6.43 17.04
C ALA A 625 -43.70 5.73 17.41
N ALA A 626 -43.20 4.85 16.53
CA ALA A 626 -41.91 4.17 16.72
C ALA A 626 -40.73 5.17 16.69
N ILE A 627 -40.74 6.14 15.76
CA ILE A 627 -39.74 7.22 15.70
C ILE A 627 -39.74 8.03 17.00
N GLU A 628 -40.90 8.43 17.50
CA GLU A 628 -41.01 9.24 18.71
C GLU A 628 -40.54 8.48 19.95
N LYS A 629 -40.83 7.18 20.03
CA LYS A 629 -40.39 6.29 21.11
C LYS A 629 -38.87 6.14 21.16
N GLU A 630 -38.23 5.93 20.01
CA GLU A 630 -36.81 5.53 19.93
C GLU A 630 -35.84 6.71 19.72
N LYS A 631 -36.32 7.95 19.59
CA LYS A 631 -35.49 9.13 19.27
C LYS A 631 -34.32 9.39 20.23
N GLY A 632 -34.40 8.92 21.47
CA GLY A 632 -33.35 9.05 22.49
C GLY A 632 -32.05 8.31 22.15
N ILE A 633 -32.07 7.40 21.18
CA ILE A 633 -30.87 6.68 20.70
C ILE A 633 -29.92 7.60 19.92
N LEU A 634 -30.46 8.66 19.28
CA LEU A 634 -29.68 9.56 18.42
C LEU A 634 -28.62 10.34 19.21
N GLN A 635 -27.41 10.42 18.67
CA GLN A 635 -26.27 11.12 19.29
C GLN A 635 -25.67 12.17 18.35
N ARG A 636 -25.51 13.41 18.85
CA ARG A 636 -24.79 14.46 18.13
C ARG A 636 -23.30 14.12 18.00
N ASN A 637 -22.69 14.61 16.92
CA ASN A 637 -21.26 14.51 16.72
C ASN A 637 -20.51 15.30 17.82
N THR A 638 -19.49 14.67 18.41
CA THR A 638 -18.65 15.29 19.44
C THR A 638 -17.19 15.41 19.03
N TYR A 639 -16.86 15.08 17.78
CA TYR A 639 -15.53 15.16 17.20
C TYR A 639 -15.27 16.54 16.58
N THR A 640 -14.00 16.84 16.32
CA THR A 640 -13.56 18.14 15.79
C THR A 640 -12.44 17.96 14.76
N TYR A 641 -11.91 19.07 14.26
CA TYR A 641 -10.92 19.13 13.20
C TYR A 641 -9.64 18.34 13.52
N LEU A 642 -8.97 17.89 12.46
CA LEU A 642 -7.73 17.12 12.55
C LEU A 642 -6.61 17.86 13.28
N LYS A 643 -5.90 17.09 14.09
CA LYS A 643 -4.61 17.40 14.73
C LYS A 643 -3.57 16.38 14.26
N PRO A 644 -2.27 16.73 14.26
CA PRO A 644 -1.22 15.75 13.98
C PRO A 644 -1.28 14.60 15.00
N GLU A 645 -1.22 13.38 14.47
CA GLU A 645 -1.10 12.16 15.28
C GLU A 645 0.29 12.13 15.92
N GLN A 646 0.35 11.80 17.21
CA GLN A 646 1.59 11.76 17.97
C GLN A 646 1.82 10.34 18.48
N MET A 647 3.06 9.90 18.40
CA MET A 647 3.47 8.57 18.83
C MET A 647 4.72 8.64 19.69
N HIS A 648 4.69 7.97 20.84
CA HIS A 648 5.86 7.70 21.67
C HIS A 648 6.22 6.22 21.56
N SER A 649 7.49 5.91 21.39
CA SER A 649 7.97 4.55 21.25
C SER A 649 9.17 4.30 22.15
N PHE A 650 9.15 3.16 22.83
CA PHE A 650 10.26 2.61 23.61
C PHE A 650 10.65 1.28 23.02
N GLU A 651 11.95 1.05 22.84
CA GLU A 651 12.49 -0.22 22.36
C GLU A 651 13.68 -0.68 23.19
N VAL A 652 13.76 -1.98 23.42
CA VAL A 652 14.94 -2.67 23.92
C VAL A 652 15.25 -3.83 22.99
N GLY A 653 16.51 -3.98 22.61
CA GLY A 653 16.96 -5.07 21.76
C GLY A 653 18.25 -5.71 22.23
N TYR A 654 18.47 -6.95 21.82
CA TYR A 654 19.71 -7.69 22.02
C TYR A 654 20.12 -8.35 20.72
N ARG A 655 21.39 -8.18 20.33
CA ARG A 655 21.94 -8.76 19.11
C ARG A 655 23.27 -9.43 19.40
N SER A 656 23.44 -10.65 18.91
CA SER A 656 24.68 -11.41 19.13
C SER A 656 25.08 -12.33 17.99
N ILE A 657 26.39 -12.60 17.90
CA ILE A 657 27.01 -13.58 17.00
C ILE A 657 27.80 -14.60 17.82
N PHE A 658 27.35 -15.84 17.83
CA PHE A 658 28.00 -16.96 18.52
C PHE A 658 28.84 -17.80 17.54
N SER A 659 30.11 -18.00 17.89
CA SER A 659 31.07 -18.86 17.17
C SER A 659 31.16 -18.60 15.66
N SER A 660 30.83 -17.38 15.22
CA SER A 660 30.73 -16.98 13.81
C SER A 660 29.81 -17.87 12.95
N ARG A 661 28.91 -18.66 13.55
CA ARG A 661 28.01 -19.58 12.82
C ARG A 661 26.55 -19.36 13.17
N PHE A 662 26.28 -18.87 14.37
CA PHE A 662 24.93 -18.63 14.85
C PHE A 662 24.77 -17.15 15.16
N SER A 663 23.67 -16.55 14.72
CA SER A 663 23.32 -15.20 15.14
C SER A 663 21.88 -15.11 15.62
N VAL A 664 21.69 -14.24 16.60
CA VAL A 664 20.39 -13.93 17.20
C VAL A 664 20.18 -12.42 17.20
N ASP A 665 18.94 -12.02 16.95
CA ASP A 665 18.52 -10.64 17.04
C ASP A 665 17.09 -10.53 17.57
N VAL A 666 16.95 -9.99 18.78
CA VAL A 666 15.69 -9.86 19.50
C VAL A 666 15.38 -8.40 19.74
N ASP A 667 14.14 -7.99 19.51
CA ASP A 667 13.63 -6.65 19.81
C ASP A 667 12.30 -6.73 20.55
N PHE A 668 12.11 -5.85 21.53
CA PHE A 668 10.84 -5.62 22.23
C PHE A 668 10.49 -4.15 22.10
N TYR A 669 9.24 -3.85 21.81
CA TYR A 669 8.78 -2.46 21.68
C TYR A 669 7.44 -2.22 22.37
N TYR A 670 7.24 -0.97 22.76
CA TYR A 670 5.98 -0.47 23.31
C TYR A 670 5.71 0.93 22.77
N ASN A 671 4.56 1.14 22.13
CA ASN A 671 4.16 2.42 21.57
C ASN A 671 2.86 2.95 22.18
N PHE A 672 2.76 4.27 22.21
CA PHE A 672 1.60 5.05 22.65
C PHE A 672 1.21 6.01 21.54
N TYR A 673 -0.05 6.04 21.15
CA TYR A 673 -0.59 6.96 20.15
C TYR A 673 -1.64 7.87 20.77
N SER A 674 -1.49 9.17 20.55
CA SER A 674 -2.50 10.18 20.87
C SER A 674 -2.88 10.94 19.60
N ASN A 675 -4.09 11.49 19.60
CA ASN A 675 -4.68 12.11 18.40
C ASN A 675 -4.63 11.17 17.19
N PHE A 676 -4.90 9.88 17.38
CA PHE A 676 -4.82 8.91 16.29
C PHE A 676 -5.82 9.28 15.18
N ILE A 677 -5.36 9.47 13.95
CA ILE A 677 -6.24 9.94 12.86
C ILE A 677 -7.08 8.79 12.33
N ALA A 678 -8.39 8.98 12.27
CA ALA A 678 -9.38 8.03 11.79
C ALA A 678 -10.56 8.76 11.13
N GLN A 679 -11.64 8.04 10.78
CA GLN A 679 -12.84 8.63 10.19
C GLN A 679 -14.09 8.34 11.01
N ILE A 680 -15.03 9.28 10.96
CA ILE A 680 -16.43 9.07 11.34
C ILE A 680 -17.34 9.19 10.12
N GLU A 681 -18.49 8.54 10.20
CA GLU A 681 -19.64 8.88 9.38
C GLU A 681 -20.67 9.62 10.22
N ALA A 682 -21.22 10.68 9.64
CA ALA A 682 -22.21 11.52 10.28
C ALA A 682 -23.20 12.08 9.26
N SER A 683 -24.40 12.43 9.72
CA SER A 683 -25.44 13.01 8.88
C SER A 683 -25.88 14.36 9.41
N ILE A 684 -26.17 15.28 8.50
CA ILE A 684 -26.82 16.56 8.79
C ILE A 684 -28.27 16.46 8.33
N PRO A 685 -29.26 16.60 9.22
CA PRO A 685 -30.66 16.62 8.80
C PRO A 685 -30.93 17.89 7.98
N ASN A 686 -31.71 17.78 6.90
CA ASN A 686 -32.09 18.91 6.04
C ASN A 686 -33.21 19.77 6.68
N THR A 687 -33.15 19.98 7.99
CA THR A 687 -34.06 20.80 8.77
C THR A 687 -33.33 21.39 9.98
N SER A 688 -33.70 22.61 10.35
CA SER A 688 -33.29 23.26 11.60
C SER A 688 -34.32 23.11 12.73
N ASP A 689 -35.50 22.54 12.44
CA ASP A 689 -36.53 22.28 13.44
C ASP A 689 -36.20 21.02 14.26
N ASN A 690 -35.88 21.23 15.54
CA ASN A 690 -35.52 20.18 16.48
C ASN A 690 -36.59 19.07 16.59
N ALA A 691 -37.87 19.39 16.42
CA ALA A 691 -38.95 18.39 16.50
C ALA A 691 -38.95 17.43 15.30
N GLN A 692 -38.44 17.87 14.14
CA GLN A 692 -38.43 17.10 12.90
C GLN A 692 -37.14 16.30 12.69
N ILE A 693 -36.07 16.58 13.45
CA ILE A 693 -34.76 15.92 13.31
C ILE A 693 -34.88 14.38 13.32
N PRO A 694 -35.57 13.72 14.27
CA PRO A 694 -35.65 12.26 14.29
C PRO A 694 -36.27 11.68 13.01
N ALA A 695 -37.32 12.32 12.48
CA ALA A 695 -37.96 11.89 11.24
C ALA A 695 -37.06 12.11 10.01
N TYR A 696 -36.29 13.20 9.98
CA TYR A 696 -35.34 13.51 8.90
C TYR A 696 -34.10 12.60 8.93
N LEU A 697 -33.64 12.19 10.12
CA LEU A 697 -32.54 11.24 10.27
C LEU A 697 -32.97 9.79 9.98
N TYR A 698 -34.25 9.46 10.15
CA TYR A 698 -34.81 8.18 9.72
C TYR A 698 -34.88 8.05 8.19
N ASP A 699 -35.28 9.12 7.50
CA ASP A 699 -35.37 9.15 6.03
C ASP A 699 -34.05 9.60 5.39
N LYS A 700 -33.34 8.69 4.73
CA LYS A 700 -32.06 8.98 4.05
C LYS A 700 -32.14 10.10 3.01
N ASN A 701 -33.30 10.38 2.42
CA ASN A 701 -33.46 11.45 1.43
C ASN A 701 -33.59 12.85 2.07
N LYS A 702 -33.74 12.92 3.39
CA LYS A 702 -33.93 14.15 4.15
C LYS A 702 -32.68 14.54 4.95
N GLN A 703 -31.53 13.98 4.61
CA GLN A 703 -30.27 14.24 5.30
C GLN A 703 -29.08 14.27 4.33
N GLY A 704 -28.13 15.18 4.56
CA GLY A 704 -26.82 15.17 3.92
C GLY A 704 -25.89 14.21 4.68
N ARG A 705 -25.33 13.23 3.99
CA ARG A 705 -24.43 12.24 4.60
C ARG A 705 -22.98 12.60 4.35
N TYR A 706 -22.17 12.53 5.41
CA TYR A 706 -20.77 12.92 5.38
C TYR A 706 -19.87 11.83 5.94
N ARG A 707 -18.68 11.75 5.36
CA ARG A 707 -17.55 11.03 5.94
C ARG A 707 -16.42 12.00 6.22
N LEU A 708 -15.97 12.04 7.47
CA LEU A 708 -15.10 13.08 8.00
C LEU A 708 -13.86 12.47 8.63
N TRP A 709 -12.69 13.00 8.28
CA TRP A 709 -11.44 12.70 8.97
C TRP A 709 -11.32 13.48 10.28
N THR A 710 -10.98 12.80 11.37
CA THR A 710 -10.82 13.39 12.71
C THR A 710 -9.83 12.57 13.55
N ASN A 711 -9.69 12.88 14.83
CA ASN A 711 -8.82 12.15 15.75
C ASN A 711 -9.61 11.34 16.80
N SER A 712 -9.09 10.15 17.09
CA SER A 712 -9.38 9.33 18.27
C SER A 712 -9.33 10.16 19.55
N LYS A 713 -10.36 9.97 20.38
CA LYS A 713 -10.36 10.48 21.76
C LYS A 713 -9.63 9.51 22.69
N THR A 714 -9.45 8.27 22.25
CA THR A 714 -8.75 7.21 22.98
C THR A 714 -7.25 7.26 22.70
N ILE A 715 -6.46 7.07 23.76
CA ILE A 715 -5.03 6.78 23.64
C ILE A 715 -4.88 5.31 23.29
N VAL A 716 -4.20 5.02 22.20
CA VAL A 716 -4.03 3.66 21.69
C VAL A 716 -2.64 3.16 22.07
N HIS A 717 -2.54 1.92 22.55
CA HIS A 717 -1.26 1.31 22.89
C HIS A 717 -1.04 0.06 22.04
N ASN A 718 0.17 -0.13 21.53
CA ASN A 718 0.54 -1.42 20.95
C ASN A 718 1.95 -1.82 21.39
N TYR A 719 2.17 -3.13 21.50
CA TYR A 719 3.46 -3.68 21.90
C TYR A 719 3.70 -4.98 21.17
N GLY A 720 4.96 -5.37 21.11
CA GLY A 720 5.37 -6.56 20.39
C GLY A 720 6.79 -6.98 20.70
N ALA A 721 7.11 -8.17 20.21
CA ALA A 721 8.41 -8.79 20.32
C ALA A 721 8.76 -9.46 18.99
N GLU A 722 10.02 -9.38 18.60
CA GLU A 722 10.50 -9.93 17.35
C GLU A 722 11.82 -10.66 17.58
N ILE A 723 12.02 -11.80 16.93
CA ILE A 723 13.26 -12.59 16.99
C ILE A 723 13.66 -13.04 15.60
N GLU A 724 14.94 -12.97 15.29
CA GLU A 724 15.56 -13.53 14.09
C GLU A 724 16.76 -14.38 14.46
N LEU A 725 16.84 -15.55 13.84
CA LEU A 725 17.84 -16.58 14.05
C LEU A 725 18.44 -16.96 12.69
N LEU A 726 19.76 -17.04 12.62
CA LEU A 726 20.47 -17.55 11.45
C LEU A 726 21.57 -18.51 11.92
N TYR A 727 21.59 -19.70 11.36
CA TYR A 727 22.60 -20.72 11.62
C TYR A 727 23.26 -21.18 10.32
N LEU A 728 24.60 -21.25 10.32
CA LEU A 728 25.39 -21.57 9.14
C LEU A 728 26.11 -22.91 9.30
N ILE A 729 25.86 -23.79 8.34
CA ILE A 729 26.38 -25.16 8.32
C ILE A 729 27.40 -25.27 7.17
N ASN A 730 28.67 -25.47 7.54
CA ASN A 730 29.79 -25.69 6.63
C ASN A 730 29.92 -24.65 5.51
N ASN A 731 29.45 -23.41 5.73
CA ASN A 731 29.37 -22.30 4.77
C ASN A 731 28.63 -22.61 3.46
N LYS A 732 27.98 -23.77 3.35
CA LYS A 732 27.20 -24.20 2.17
C LYS A 732 25.71 -24.15 2.43
N TYR A 733 25.29 -24.33 3.68
CA TYR A 733 23.88 -24.31 4.05
C TYR A 733 23.63 -23.27 5.13
N SER A 734 22.43 -22.70 5.11
CA SER A 734 21.94 -21.82 6.17
C SER A 734 20.52 -22.21 6.57
N LEU A 735 20.29 -22.28 7.88
CA LEU A 735 18.96 -22.33 8.47
C LEU A 735 18.63 -20.92 8.96
N SER A 736 17.47 -20.40 8.58
CA SER A 736 16.99 -19.10 9.03
C SER A 736 15.59 -19.24 9.60
N GLY A 737 15.31 -18.53 10.69
CA GLY A 737 13.98 -18.44 11.26
C GLY A 737 13.75 -17.07 11.86
N ASN A 738 12.56 -16.51 11.67
CA ASN A 738 12.13 -15.34 12.40
C ASN A 738 10.69 -15.50 12.88
N ALA A 739 10.37 -14.86 14.00
CA ALA A 739 9.04 -14.79 14.54
C ALA A 739 8.77 -13.39 15.09
N SER A 740 7.55 -12.91 14.89
CA SER A 740 7.08 -11.61 15.37
C SER A 740 5.73 -11.77 16.03
N TYR A 741 5.59 -11.19 17.22
CA TYR A 741 4.33 -11.06 17.93
C TYR A 741 3.99 -9.58 18.09
N GLN A 742 2.74 -9.21 17.81
CA GLN A 742 2.27 -7.85 18.04
C GLN A 742 0.79 -7.81 18.38
N THR A 743 0.42 -6.92 19.30
CA THR A 743 -0.97 -6.80 19.74
C THR A 743 -1.33 -5.36 20.08
N LEU A 744 -2.62 -5.06 19.97
CA LEU A 744 -3.21 -3.78 20.30
C LEU A 744 -3.89 -3.88 21.67
N LYS A 745 -3.61 -2.93 22.56
CA LYS A 745 -4.35 -2.74 23.81
C LYS A 745 -5.07 -1.40 23.75
N ARG A 746 -6.41 -1.43 23.73
CA ARG A 746 -7.26 -0.24 23.87
C ARG A 746 -7.72 -0.12 25.32
N THR A 747 -7.56 1.07 25.91
CA THR A 747 -7.97 1.35 27.30
C THR A 747 -9.42 1.79 27.41
N ASN A 748 -9.99 2.42 26.35
CA ASN A 748 -11.40 2.84 26.29
C ASN A 748 -12.05 2.30 25.00
N THR A 749 -13.26 1.74 25.10
CA THR A 749 -14.00 1.12 23.98
C THR A 749 -15.10 2.01 23.39
N ASN A 750 -15.21 3.26 23.85
CA ASN A 750 -16.40 4.10 23.60
C ASN A 750 -16.19 5.25 22.63
N ASP A 751 -15.02 5.37 21.98
CA ASP A 751 -14.95 6.25 20.81
C ASP A 751 -15.41 5.49 19.57
N GLY A 752 -16.42 6.03 18.88
CA GLY A 752 -16.97 5.48 17.64
C GLY A 752 -16.02 5.64 16.45
N LEU A 753 -14.71 5.51 16.65
CA LEU A 753 -13.69 5.64 15.62
C LEU A 753 -13.10 4.28 15.28
N GLU A 754 -13.20 3.94 13.99
CA GLU A 754 -12.64 2.73 13.45
C GLU A 754 -11.36 3.07 12.67
N ASP A 755 -10.19 2.75 13.24
CA ASP A 755 -9.06 2.33 12.42
C ASP A 755 -8.60 0.96 12.89
N GLY A 756 -8.49 0.05 11.93
CA GLY A 756 -8.21 -1.35 12.19
C GLY A 756 -6.74 -1.53 12.52
N PHE A 757 -6.43 -2.26 13.60
CA PHE A 757 -5.06 -2.75 13.80
C PHE A 757 -4.60 -3.55 12.58
N ASN A 758 -5.52 -4.32 11.98
CA ASN A 758 -5.40 -4.97 10.66
C ASN A 758 -4.12 -5.77 10.49
N THR A 759 -3.72 -6.43 11.58
CA THR A 759 -2.39 -6.99 11.70
C THR A 759 -2.48 -8.32 12.45
N PRO A 760 -1.80 -9.36 11.94
CA PRO A 760 -1.73 -10.65 12.61
C PRO A 760 -1.04 -10.57 13.97
N GLY A 761 -1.54 -11.37 14.93
CA GLY A 761 -0.92 -11.50 16.24
C GLY A 761 0.46 -12.16 16.14
N TRP A 762 0.60 -13.22 15.36
CA TRP A 762 1.84 -13.95 15.12
C TRP A 762 2.17 -14.03 13.63
N MET A 763 3.44 -13.79 13.30
CA MET A 763 4.04 -14.05 11.99
C MET A 763 5.32 -14.87 12.20
N VAL A 764 5.49 -15.95 11.44
CA VAL A 764 6.65 -16.83 11.55
C VAL A 764 7.15 -17.18 10.15
N ASN A 765 8.44 -16.98 9.91
CA ASN A 765 9.12 -17.43 8.70
C ASN A 765 10.22 -18.41 9.09
N ALA A 766 10.35 -19.53 8.38
CA ALA A 766 11.43 -20.48 8.56
C ALA A 766 11.92 -20.96 7.21
N GLY A 767 13.22 -21.20 7.06
CA GLY A 767 13.77 -21.61 5.78
C GLY A 767 15.12 -22.28 5.85
N VAL A 768 15.38 -23.06 4.81
CA VAL A 768 16.66 -23.71 4.54
C VAL A 768 17.15 -23.22 3.19
N ARG A 769 18.44 -22.90 3.12
CA ARG A 769 19.10 -22.50 1.87
C ARG A 769 20.39 -23.26 1.72
N GLY A 770 20.66 -23.68 0.49
CA GLY A 770 21.94 -24.22 0.06
C GLY A 770 22.54 -23.32 -1.02
N THR A 771 23.78 -22.86 -0.81
CA THR A 771 24.54 -22.07 -1.77
C THR A 771 25.67 -22.92 -2.32
N ASN A 772 25.74 -23.07 -3.66
CA ASN A 772 26.78 -23.86 -4.34
C ASN A 772 26.92 -25.28 -3.77
N VAL A 773 25.79 -25.95 -3.51
CA VAL A 773 25.75 -27.28 -2.90
C VAL A 773 26.41 -28.34 -3.79
N TYR A 774 26.32 -28.17 -5.11
CA TYR A 774 27.00 -29.00 -6.10
C TYR A 774 27.26 -28.20 -7.38
N LYS A 775 28.52 -27.99 -7.76
CA LYS A 775 28.92 -27.35 -9.05
C LYS A 775 28.06 -26.12 -9.43
N ASN A 776 27.90 -25.17 -8.50
CA ASN A 776 27.09 -23.93 -8.65
C ASN A 776 25.56 -24.08 -8.58
N LEU A 777 25.06 -25.26 -8.21
CA LEU A 777 23.66 -25.46 -7.83
C LEU A 777 23.38 -24.78 -6.48
N GLY A 778 22.28 -24.05 -6.39
CA GLY A 778 21.73 -23.54 -5.13
C GLY A 778 20.26 -23.87 -5.01
N PHE A 779 19.76 -23.90 -3.78
CA PHE A 779 18.33 -24.06 -3.51
C PHE A 779 17.90 -23.19 -2.33
N ASN A 780 16.62 -22.86 -2.27
CA ASN A 780 16.00 -22.27 -1.09
C ASN A 780 14.58 -22.82 -0.94
N VAL A 781 14.21 -23.16 0.29
CA VAL A 781 12.85 -23.51 0.68
C VAL A 781 12.53 -22.71 1.93
N ALA A 782 11.41 -22.01 1.92
CA ALA A 782 10.94 -21.20 3.04
C ALA A 782 9.44 -21.45 3.27
N ALA A 783 9.04 -21.58 4.52
CA ALA A 783 7.65 -21.63 4.95
C ALA A 783 7.31 -20.35 5.71
N LYS A 784 6.09 -19.85 5.51
CA LYS A 784 5.58 -18.68 6.21
C LYS A 784 4.23 -19.02 6.83
N TYR A 785 4.06 -18.56 8.05
CA TYR A 785 2.83 -18.66 8.81
C TYR A 785 2.41 -17.28 9.30
N GLN A 786 1.11 -17.02 9.19
CA GLN A 786 0.48 -15.83 9.72
C GLN A 786 -0.80 -16.26 10.46
N SER A 787 -0.97 -15.81 11.71
CA SER A 787 -2.19 -16.08 12.47
C SER A 787 -3.39 -15.33 11.91
N LYS A 788 -4.61 -15.86 12.11
CA LYS A 788 -5.86 -15.14 11.87
C LYS A 788 -5.90 -13.79 12.59
N PHE A 789 -6.58 -12.81 12.03
CA PHE A 789 -6.79 -11.51 12.68
C PHE A 789 -8.07 -10.82 12.22
N TYR A 790 -8.58 -9.91 13.06
CA TYR A 790 -9.72 -9.09 12.68
C TYR A 790 -9.26 -7.93 11.80
N TYR A 791 -9.85 -7.85 10.62
CA TYR A 791 -9.64 -6.82 9.62
C TYR A 791 -10.84 -5.86 9.64
N GLN A 792 -10.53 -4.57 9.63
CA GLN A 792 -11.49 -3.49 9.56
C GLN A 792 -11.13 -2.57 8.40
N SER A 793 -12.09 -2.33 7.53
CA SER A 793 -11.96 -1.41 6.41
C SER A 793 -13.33 -0.83 6.04
N PHE A 794 -13.33 0.17 5.19
CA PHE A 794 -14.60 0.72 4.67
C PHE A 794 -15.32 -0.19 3.68
N LEU A 795 -14.65 -1.25 3.18
CA LEU A 795 -15.26 -2.21 2.27
C LEU A 795 -15.88 -3.36 3.05
N VAL A 796 -15.14 -3.90 4.02
CA VAL A 796 -15.53 -5.09 4.77
C VAL A 796 -14.81 -5.16 6.11
N ASN A 797 -15.53 -5.66 7.11
CA ASN A 797 -15.06 -5.96 8.44
C ASN A 797 -15.24 -7.45 8.71
N GLY A 798 -14.25 -8.13 9.29
CA GLY A 798 -14.33 -9.57 9.53
C GLY A 798 -12.99 -10.20 9.88
N ASN A 799 -12.94 -11.53 9.98
CA ASN A 799 -11.70 -12.25 10.26
C ASN A 799 -10.99 -12.62 8.95
N VAL A 800 -9.75 -12.16 8.78
CA VAL A 800 -8.83 -12.72 7.78
C VAL A 800 -8.34 -14.08 8.31
N PRO A 801 -8.49 -15.17 7.54
CA PRO A 801 -8.02 -16.50 7.95
C PRO A 801 -6.50 -16.55 8.18
N ALA A 802 -6.06 -17.57 8.92
CA ALA A 802 -4.63 -17.85 9.04
C ALA A 802 -4.06 -18.27 7.67
N ILE A 803 -2.81 -17.90 7.41
CA ILE A 803 -2.09 -18.25 6.19
C ILE A 803 -0.98 -19.22 6.56
N PHE A 804 -0.86 -20.30 5.78
CA PHE A 804 0.35 -21.11 5.72
C PHE A 804 0.69 -21.32 4.25
N ASN A 805 1.86 -20.87 3.84
CA ASN A 805 2.37 -21.06 2.49
C ASN A 805 3.86 -21.40 2.52
N ALA A 806 4.32 -22.01 1.44
CA ALA A 806 5.71 -22.35 1.27
C ALA A 806 6.19 -21.91 -0.11
N ASP A 807 7.39 -21.37 -0.13
CA ASP A 807 8.09 -20.89 -1.31
C ASP A 807 9.32 -21.77 -1.53
N ALA A 808 9.64 -22.08 -2.78
CA ALA A 808 10.79 -22.90 -3.13
C ALA A 808 11.46 -22.42 -4.40
N MET A 809 12.77 -22.62 -4.51
CA MET A 809 13.54 -22.39 -5.72
C MET A 809 14.72 -23.35 -5.85
N VAL A 810 15.15 -23.54 -7.10
CA VAL A 810 16.43 -24.12 -7.49
C VAL A 810 17.09 -23.19 -8.50
N GLN A 811 18.38 -22.93 -8.31
CA GLN A 811 19.16 -22.06 -9.18
C GLN A 811 20.43 -22.76 -9.64
N TYR A 812 20.87 -22.45 -10.86
CA TYR A 812 22.17 -22.87 -11.36
C TYR A 812 22.88 -21.69 -12.02
N THR A 813 24.14 -21.47 -11.63
CA THR A 813 24.97 -20.39 -12.18
C THR A 813 26.04 -20.95 -13.09
N PHE A 814 25.97 -20.62 -14.37
CA PHE A 814 27.01 -20.84 -15.37
C PHE A 814 27.98 -19.66 -15.36
N THR A 815 29.18 -19.86 -14.80
CA THR A 815 30.21 -18.83 -14.70
C THR A 815 30.70 -18.32 -16.07
N ARG A 816 30.64 -19.18 -17.09
CA ARG A 816 30.77 -18.79 -18.50
C ARG A 816 29.56 -19.38 -19.23
N PRO A 817 28.67 -18.58 -19.82
CA PRO A 817 28.82 -17.17 -20.21
C PRO A 817 28.21 -16.15 -19.21
N GLY A 818 28.36 -16.30 -17.88
CA GLY A 818 27.76 -15.34 -16.93
C GLY A 818 26.22 -15.44 -16.86
N LEU A 819 25.71 -16.67 -16.98
CA LEU A 819 24.28 -16.98 -17.06
C LEU A 819 23.79 -17.57 -15.73
N ASN A 820 22.71 -17.04 -15.16
CA ASN A 820 22.02 -17.61 -14.00
C ASN A 820 20.60 -18.01 -14.40
N ILE A 821 20.23 -19.26 -14.10
CA ILE A 821 18.88 -19.77 -14.31
C ILE A 821 18.28 -20.10 -12.94
N LYS A 822 17.14 -19.49 -12.63
CA LYS A 822 16.38 -19.70 -11.39
C LYS A 822 14.99 -20.24 -11.73
N LEU A 823 14.68 -21.42 -11.24
CA LEU A 823 13.32 -22.00 -11.25
C LEU A 823 12.75 -21.81 -9.84
N GLY A 824 11.60 -21.17 -9.72
CA GLY A 824 11.02 -20.88 -8.41
C GLY A 824 9.50 -20.91 -8.41
N ALA A 825 8.95 -20.98 -7.20
CA ALA A 825 7.53 -20.91 -6.97
C ALA A 825 7.26 -20.25 -5.61
N THR A 826 6.35 -19.28 -5.58
CA THR A 826 5.77 -18.79 -4.32
C THR A 826 4.42 -19.43 -4.10
N ASN A 827 4.14 -19.82 -2.85
CA ASN A 827 2.97 -20.64 -2.52
C ASN A 827 2.91 -21.89 -3.43
N PHE A 828 4.00 -22.67 -3.48
CA PHE A 828 4.13 -23.78 -4.45
C PHE A 828 3.08 -24.89 -4.24
N LEU A 829 2.50 -24.98 -3.03
CA LEU A 829 1.39 -25.87 -2.68
C LEU A 829 0.04 -25.38 -3.22
N ASN A 830 -0.02 -24.16 -3.77
CA ASN A 830 -1.20 -23.55 -4.38
C ASN A 830 -2.42 -23.48 -3.44
N HIS A 831 -2.20 -23.24 -2.15
CA HIS A 831 -3.29 -23.02 -1.21
C HIS A 831 -3.75 -21.57 -1.32
N SER A 832 -4.94 -21.36 -1.85
CA SER A 832 -5.48 -20.02 -2.07
C SER A 832 -5.79 -19.31 -0.75
N TYR A 833 -5.37 -18.05 -0.59
CA TYR A 833 -5.54 -17.30 0.66
C TYR A 833 -5.88 -15.82 0.42
N TYR A 834 -6.39 -15.16 1.47
CA TYR A 834 -6.61 -13.71 1.50
C TYR A 834 -5.57 -13.05 2.39
N SER A 835 -4.90 -12.00 1.89
CA SER A 835 -4.05 -11.15 2.73
C SER A 835 -4.88 -10.10 3.50
N ILE A 836 -6.02 -9.72 2.94
CA ILE A 836 -7.02 -8.77 3.48
C ILE A 836 -8.41 -9.16 2.98
N LEU A 837 -9.46 -8.75 3.67
CA LEU A 837 -10.84 -8.89 3.17
C LEU A 837 -11.14 -7.81 2.12
N GLY A 838 -11.97 -8.15 1.13
CA GLY A 838 -12.23 -7.31 -0.06
C GLY A 838 -11.05 -7.26 -1.05
N GLY A 839 -9.91 -7.84 -0.64
CA GLY A 839 -8.74 -8.12 -1.47
C GLY A 839 -8.99 -9.29 -2.43
N PRO A 840 -8.06 -9.53 -3.37
CA PRO A 840 -8.15 -10.69 -4.23
C PRO A 840 -7.70 -11.96 -3.50
N GLN A 841 -8.10 -13.12 -4.04
CA GLN A 841 -7.60 -14.42 -3.56
C GLN A 841 -6.27 -14.76 -4.26
N ILE A 842 -5.25 -15.10 -3.47
CA ILE A 842 -3.87 -15.27 -3.93
C ILE A 842 -3.52 -16.76 -3.99
N GLY A 843 -3.12 -17.24 -5.17
CA GLY A 843 -2.70 -18.62 -5.41
C GLY A 843 -1.18 -18.79 -5.57
N GLY A 844 -0.78 -19.89 -6.19
CA GLY A 844 0.60 -20.20 -6.56
C GLY A 844 1.09 -19.39 -7.74
N PHE A 845 2.35 -18.94 -7.69
CA PHE A 845 3.03 -18.24 -8.78
C PHE A 845 4.33 -18.98 -9.10
N TYR A 846 4.39 -19.60 -10.27
CA TYR A 846 5.46 -20.49 -10.70
C TYR A 846 6.25 -19.82 -11.82
N TYR A 847 7.58 -19.72 -11.69
CA TYR A 847 8.37 -18.87 -12.56
C TYR A 847 9.75 -19.44 -12.89
N THR A 848 10.25 -19.01 -14.04
CA THR A 848 11.64 -19.19 -14.48
C THR A 848 12.24 -17.82 -14.74
N THR A 849 13.38 -17.54 -14.13
CA THR A 849 14.17 -16.33 -14.39
C THR A 849 15.49 -16.73 -15.03
N VAL A 850 15.83 -16.10 -16.14
CA VAL A 850 17.14 -16.19 -16.80
C VAL A 850 17.80 -14.83 -16.70
N THR A 851 18.99 -14.78 -16.09
CA THR A 851 19.79 -13.56 -15.97
C THR A 851 21.10 -13.74 -16.70
N TYR A 852 21.46 -12.77 -17.53
CA TYR A 852 22.74 -12.69 -18.21
C TYR A 852 23.44 -11.39 -17.81
N SER A 853 24.69 -11.49 -17.38
CA SER A 853 25.51 -10.35 -16.98
C SER A 853 26.87 -10.42 -17.67
N LEU A 854 27.26 -9.30 -18.28
CA LEU A 854 28.57 -9.06 -18.89
C LEU A 854 29.56 -8.49 -17.88
#